data_AF-A0A956QGC5-F1
#
_entry.id   AF-A0A956QGC5-F1
#
_cell.length_a   1.000
_cell.length_b   1.000
_cell.length_c   1.000
_cell.angle_alpha   90.00
_cell.angle_beta   90.00
_cell.angle_gamma   90.00
#
_symmetry.space_group_name_H-M   'P 1'
#
loop_
_entity.id
_entity.type
_entity.pdbx_description
1 polymer ?
#
loop_
_entity_poly.entity_id
_entity_poly.type
_entity_poly.pdbx_seq_one_letter_code
_entity_poly.pdbx_strand_id
1 'polypeptide(L)'
;FLLLNQKRSDGAFPHMLNTSTMRFHYAQDPGEGEIAVAVSNETAKPGSGPSKFAGQCLECGAEKALSILGSRAATLSSVAISLLFNTPYNQDKKMLAFTDSVQDASHRSGFFGARTYRFHLRTQLQRVLEEHDHDLPLTECVGALLAQGEPAHLLAGFWPSDLDDYPLYLEALEKGNPQRVWPQLETRLGWEIAMEYGYSARVGRTLEKTGCSTVYFDPGRLTKAAEALAQDLVEARPIAARHHDPATVAHFLEALLHRLRVRGGVLHPLLRGYLEKDGNSYFLSKKKNPLLSPFPRGSRLPRFLHSHSSHDVFDTYRGSTLHWYRDWASRCLGAPQKDDGLGQFYALAVKRLDQHGLLETLASGQGQASGLRPEAMWASRQVGQVVCPDCGQRTTLAGPAVQGWVGKLCPRFRCHGRLQASAIQESYYGRIYRSGHTTRIVSSEHTGLLQRPDRELLEERFKRGAPGDPNLLVCTPTLELGVDVGDLSATMVCSVPPATANYLQRMGRAGRQTGNAFCLSMALTRPHDLYFYTQPKEMMAGQVLPPGCFLNAPEMLKRQMVAFVLDCWAAQEDELSAVPRHAFQTLGAGREKFPGRAIAFFQQHQAQLTARFLELFEDELDGPNRQAMQEFGLGPDIPRWLDDAFEAVAERRNELRKQVDHLEKRFQQVEQDPDSSDDPDTEKRELEDARRVLKRLLKELREKYILNFFTDAGLLPNYAFPEPGVTLRSVVKRKDEGPFDERYETREYVRAASAAIREFAPFNSFYAEGRKVQIRQIDIGSSSQPLFEQWRFCPDCHYMTRQAEGKAPERCPRCSCPGFADTGQLRVMVPFRRASAFSNPLESISVDETEERQNERYTTVNLIDVGPEHMSGARLIEGLPFGFELLQKVTLREVNFGQHRPTGGHLRVAGQPIHEDGFTVCDQCGKVQEGDKIEHAFHCKYRRGTFKEKSKAILLYREVQSEAIRLLLPMAAENIDARRASFEAALQLGLRRYFKGNPGHLLVKAVSEPDPNSGARRHYLVLYDGVPGGTGYLADLWKDDHL
;
A
#
# COMPACT_ATOMS: atom_id res chain seq x y z
N PHE A 1 -1.17 29.07 -5.95
CA PHE A 1 -1.93 28.64 -7.15
C PHE A 1 -2.70 27.37 -6.82
N LEU A 2 -4.01 27.48 -6.66
CA LEU A 2 -4.95 26.36 -6.54
C LEU A 2 -5.71 26.30 -7.87
N LEU A 3 -5.62 25.20 -8.61
CA LEU A 3 -6.52 24.93 -9.74
C LEU A 3 -7.57 23.95 -9.26
N LEU A 4 -8.79 24.44 -9.05
CA LEU A 4 -9.96 23.64 -8.69
C LEU A 4 -10.65 23.17 -9.96
N ASN A 5 -10.98 21.88 -10.02
CA ASN A 5 -11.79 21.31 -11.08
C ASN A 5 -13.28 21.53 -10.72
N GLN A 6 -13.96 22.41 -11.47
CA GLN A 6 -15.30 22.93 -11.17
C GLN A 6 -16.38 21.85 -10.94
N LYS A 7 -16.23 20.64 -11.51
CA LYS A 7 -17.21 19.55 -11.36
C LYS A 7 -17.14 18.76 -10.05
N ARG A 8 -16.14 19.01 -9.19
CA ARG A 8 -15.99 18.33 -7.89
C ARG A 8 -16.12 19.27 -6.68
N SER A 9 -16.22 20.58 -6.88
CA SER A 9 -16.26 21.57 -5.80
C SER A 9 -17.62 21.73 -5.14
N ASP A 10 -18.72 21.45 -5.85
CA ASP A 10 -20.08 21.76 -5.35
C ASP A 10 -20.51 20.90 -4.15
N GLY A 11 -19.81 19.80 -3.87
CA GLY A 11 -20.10 18.92 -2.72
C GLY A 11 -19.09 18.96 -1.57
N ALA A 12 -17.91 19.59 -1.75
CA ALA A 12 -16.81 19.46 -0.79
C ALA A 12 -16.69 20.64 0.19
N PHE A 13 -17.03 21.86 -0.26
CA PHE A 13 -16.82 23.09 0.54
C PHE A 13 -17.88 24.16 0.25
N PRO A 14 -19.16 23.96 0.64
CA PRO A 14 -20.28 24.82 0.25
C PRO A 14 -20.20 26.29 0.74
N HIS A 15 -19.21 26.63 1.58
CA HIS A 15 -19.09 27.97 2.19
C HIS A 15 -17.72 28.64 2.00
N MET A 16 -16.78 28.01 1.28
CA MET A 16 -15.42 28.54 1.12
C MET A 16 -15.10 29.01 -0.30
N LEU A 17 -15.96 28.77 -1.29
CA LEU A 17 -15.76 29.23 -2.67
C LEU A 17 -16.98 29.99 -3.13
N ASN A 18 -16.85 31.29 -3.35
CA ASN A 18 -17.89 32.05 -4.03
C ASN A 18 -17.82 31.74 -5.53
N THR A 19 -18.79 30.99 -6.04
CA THR A 19 -18.85 30.51 -7.43
C THR A 19 -19.11 31.61 -8.46
N SER A 20 -19.66 32.76 -8.02
CA SER A 20 -19.89 33.93 -8.88
C SER A 20 -18.65 34.81 -9.02
N THR A 21 -17.79 34.85 -8.02
CA THR A 21 -16.57 35.68 -8.02
C THR A 21 -15.27 34.87 -8.14
N MET A 22 -15.35 33.55 -8.08
CA MET A 22 -14.21 32.61 -8.07
C MET A 22 -13.19 32.91 -6.96
N ARG A 23 -13.67 33.37 -5.79
CA ARG A 23 -12.84 33.72 -4.62
C ARG A 23 -12.95 32.65 -3.52
N PHE A 24 -11.82 32.29 -2.91
CA PHE A 24 -11.74 31.31 -1.83
C PHE A 24 -11.57 31.99 -0.47
N HIS A 25 -12.46 31.71 0.48
CA HIS A 25 -12.45 32.21 1.85
C HIS A 25 -12.08 31.07 2.81
N TYR A 26 -10.97 31.17 3.54
CA TYR A 26 -10.50 30.12 4.47
C TYR A 26 -10.78 30.42 5.96
N ALA A 27 -11.35 31.59 6.28
CA ALA A 27 -11.71 31.98 7.64
C ALA A 27 -13.17 32.46 7.72
N GLN A 28 -13.79 32.33 8.90
CA GLN A 28 -15.15 32.84 9.18
C GLN A 28 -15.20 34.38 9.23
N ASP A 29 -14.04 35.05 9.31
CA ASP A 29 -13.94 36.51 9.35
C ASP A 29 -13.55 37.07 7.97
N PRO A 30 -14.32 38.02 7.37
CA PRO A 30 -14.12 38.50 5.99
C PRO A 30 -12.82 39.29 5.72
N GLY A 31 -11.96 39.49 6.72
CA GLY A 31 -10.80 40.39 6.65
C GLY A 31 -9.42 39.73 6.52
N GLU A 32 -9.28 38.42 6.75
CA GLU A 32 -7.97 37.75 6.77
C GLU A 32 -7.77 36.81 5.57
N GLY A 33 -7.05 37.30 4.55
CA GLY A 33 -6.30 36.47 3.60
C GLY A 33 -7.05 36.05 2.34
N GLU A 34 -7.11 36.93 1.34
CA GLU A 34 -7.52 36.58 -0.03
C GLU A 34 -6.36 35.89 -0.78
N ILE A 35 -6.65 34.82 -1.55
CA ILE A 35 -5.69 34.22 -2.50
C ILE A 35 -6.22 34.36 -3.91
N ALA A 36 -5.51 35.10 -4.77
CA ALA A 36 -5.84 35.22 -6.18
C ALA A 36 -5.68 33.87 -6.91
N VAL A 37 -6.74 33.43 -7.60
CA VAL A 37 -6.75 32.24 -8.44
C VAL A 37 -6.90 32.66 -9.90
N ALA A 38 -5.91 32.34 -10.73
CA ALA A 38 -6.01 32.50 -12.17
C ALA A 38 -6.68 31.26 -12.78
N VAL A 39 -7.91 31.42 -13.29
CA VAL A 39 -8.61 30.41 -14.08
C VAL A 39 -8.51 30.82 -15.54
N SER A 40 -7.83 30.01 -16.34
CA SER A 40 -7.89 30.13 -17.80
C SER A 40 -9.11 29.34 -18.28
N ASN A 41 -10.07 30.05 -18.85
CA ASN A 41 -11.11 29.46 -19.70
C ASN A 41 -10.51 29.33 -21.08
N GLU A 42 -10.05 28.15 -21.48
CA GLU A 42 -10.14 27.72 -22.89
C GLU A 42 -9.73 26.25 -23.11
N THR A 43 -10.54 25.57 -23.92
CA THR A 43 -10.36 24.27 -24.60
C THR A 43 -10.77 22.98 -23.88
N ALA A 44 -12.02 22.58 -24.10
CA ALA A 44 -12.32 21.22 -24.54
C ALA A 44 -13.44 21.26 -25.60
N LYS A 45 -13.21 20.66 -26.78
CA LYS A 45 -14.29 20.35 -27.73
C LYS A 45 -15.25 19.36 -27.05
N PRO A 46 -16.58 19.54 -27.15
CA PRO A 46 -17.53 18.56 -26.61
C PRO A 46 -17.40 17.25 -27.40
N GLY A 47 -17.01 16.14 -26.74
CA GLY A 47 -17.14 14.80 -27.34
C GLY A 47 -16.00 13.78 -27.15
N SER A 48 -14.85 14.11 -26.55
CA SER A 48 -13.75 13.14 -26.41
C SER A 48 -13.44 12.74 -24.97
N GLY A 49 -14.00 11.61 -24.52
CA GLY A 49 -13.54 10.82 -23.36
C GLY A 49 -13.55 11.53 -21.98
N PRO A 50 -13.14 10.81 -20.91
CA PRO A 50 -13.02 11.43 -19.59
C PRO A 50 -11.98 12.56 -19.65
N SER A 51 -12.38 13.74 -19.19
CA SER A 51 -11.58 14.97 -19.19
C SER A 51 -10.24 14.74 -18.48
N LYS A 52 -9.18 14.56 -19.27
CA LYS A 52 -7.80 14.59 -18.76
C LYS A 52 -7.44 16.03 -18.42
N PHE A 53 -6.99 16.26 -17.20
CA PHE A 53 -6.36 17.53 -16.81
C PHE A 53 -5.22 17.81 -17.78
N ALA A 54 -5.29 18.92 -18.52
CA ALA A 54 -4.19 19.36 -19.36
C ALA A 54 -3.02 19.66 -18.42
N GLY A 55 -2.10 18.71 -18.26
CA GLY A 55 -0.90 18.91 -17.46
C GLY A 55 -0.05 20.07 -18.01
N GLN A 56 -0.30 20.50 -19.24
CA GLN A 56 0.41 21.57 -19.90
C GLN A 56 0.04 22.94 -19.33
N CYS A 57 1.04 23.71 -18.91
CA CYS A 57 0.86 25.13 -18.61
C CYS A 57 0.42 25.85 -19.88
N LEU A 58 -0.81 26.35 -19.89
CA LEU A 58 -1.42 27.03 -21.04
C LEU A 58 -0.68 28.32 -21.43
N GLU A 59 0.10 28.89 -20.50
CA GLU A 59 0.86 30.12 -20.72
C GLU A 59 2.25 29.90 -21.33
N CYS A 60 2.98 28.87 -20.88
CA CYS A 60 4.36 28.63 -21.34
C CYS A 60 4.55 27.33 -22.14
N GLY A 61 3.47 26.61 -22.42
CA GLY A 61 3.48 25.35 -23.17
C GLY A 61 4.15 24.18 -22.44
N ALA A 62 4.56 24.36 -21.18
CA ALA A 62 5.30 23.35 -20.43
C ALA A 62 4.37 22.20 -20.03
N GLU A 63 4.60 21.01 -20.60
CA GLU A 63 3.86 19.79 -20.23
C GLU A 63 4.06 19.41 -18.76
N LYS A 64 2.98 18.94 -18.11
CA LYS A 64 2.92 18.54 -16.69
C LYS A 64 3.36 19.61 -15.68
N ALA A 65 3.24 20.90 -16.02
CA ALA A 65 3.61 22.02 -15.18
C ALA A 65 2.49 22.51 -14.23
N LEU A 66 1.23 22.11 -14.47
CA LEU A 66 0.10 22.42 -13.59
C LEU A 66 -0.04 21.35 -12.49
N SER A 67 -0.25 21.76 -11.24
CA SER A 67 -0.40 20.86 -10.09
C SER A 67 -1.59 21.29 -9.22
N ILE A 68 -2.42 20.33 -8.81
CA ILE A 68 -3.50 20.55 -7.84
C ILE A 68 -2.90 20.51 -6.44
N LEU A 69 -3.15 21.56 -5.64
CA LEU A 69 -2.66 21.69 -4.27
C LEU A 69 -3.71 21.15 -3.31
N GLY A 70 -3.56 19.91 -2.89
CA GLY A 70 -4.29 19.30 -1.77
C GLY A 70 -3.30 18.44 -0.99
N SER A 71 -3.24 18.62 0.33
CA SER A 71 -2.35 17.80 1.18
C SER A 71 -3.18 16.68 1.79
N ARG A 72 -2.79 15.42 1.58
CA ARG A 72 -3.41 14.30 2.29
C ARG A 72 -2.83 14.17 3.70
N ALA A 73 -3.49 13.35 4.52
CA ALA A 73 -3.11 13.13 5.91
C ALA A 73 -1.63 12.73 6.07
N ALA A 74 -1.09 11.86 5.23
CA ALA A 74 0.33 11.46 5.31
C ALA A 74 1.30 12.65 5.18
N THR A 75 1.05 13.56 4.23
CA THR A 75 1.85 14.78 4.07
C THR A 75 1.72 15.70 5.29
N LEU A 76 0.50 15.92 5.79
CA LEU A 76 0.28 16.74 6.99
C LEU A 76 0.96 16.15 8.22
N SER A 77 0.86 14.83 8.41
CA SER A 77 1.56 14.09 9.46
C SER A 77 3.07 14.27 9.38
N SER A 78 3.68 14.08 8.20
CA SER A 78 5.14 14.27 8.03
C SER A 78 5.59 15.68 8.42
N VAL A 79 4.77 16.68 8.14
CA VAL A 79 5.05 18.08 8.51
C VAL A 79 4.96 18.22 10.00
N ALA A 80 3.84 17.80 10.62
CA ALA A 80 3.64 17.88 12.07
C ALA A 80 4.77 17.19 12.85
N ILE A 81 5.16 15.98 12.43
CA ILE A 81 6.29 15.25 12.99
C ILE A 81 7.58 16.07 12.85
N SER A 82 7.86 16.62 11.66
CA SER A 82 9.03 17.48 11.48
C SER A 82 9.01 18.68 12.43
N LEU A 83 7.86 19.31 12.64
CA LEU A 83 7.77 20.46 13.57
C LEU A 83 8.02 20.05 15.02
N LEU A 84 7.42 18.94 15.45
CA LEU A 84 7.58 18.41 16.81
C LEU A 84 9.01 17.94 17.10
N PHE A 85 9.74 17.44 16.10
CA PHE A 85 11.13 17.02 16.29
C PHE A 85 12.09 18.21 16.25
N ASN A 86 11.82 19.24 15.46
CA ASN A 86 12.70 20.40 15.36
C ASN A 86 12.39 21.53 16.36
N THR A 87 11.26 21.46 17.08
CA THR A 87 10.94 22.47 18.11
C THR A 87 11.86 22.34 19.34
N PRO A 88 12.42 23.43 19.88
CA PRO A 88 13.26 23.38 21.07
C PRO A 88 12.47 23.02 22.34
N TYR A 89 11.14 23.20 22.33
CA TYR A 89 10.28 22.89 23.47
C TYR A 89 10.05 21.39 23.69
N ASN A 90 10.34 20.56 22.68
CA ASN A 90 10.25 19.12 22.80
C ASN A 90 11.62 18.55 23.18
N GLN A 91 11.82 18.24 24.46
CA GLN A 91 13.08 17.65 24.94
C GLN A 91 13.20 16.17 24.57
N ASP A 92 12.06 15.49 24.37
CA ASP A 92 12.01 14.08 24.03
C ASP A 92 11.72 13.89 22.53
N LYS A 93 12.78 13.61 21.77
CA LYS A 93 12.72 13.44 20.32
C LYS A 93 12.28 12.03 19.93
N LYS A 94 11.25 11.50 20.60
CA LYS A 94 10.65 10.19 20.32
C LYS A 94 9.14 10.32 20.16
N MET A 95 8.56 9.47 19.32
CA MET A 95 7.13 9.53 19.03
C MET A 95 6.57 8.20 18.54
N LEU A 96 5.33 7.89 18.94
CA LEU A 96 4.54 6.81 18.36
C LEU A 96 3.46 7.39 17.43
N ALA A 97 3.33 6.81 16.24
CA ALA A 97 2.31 7.14 15.25
C ALA A 97 1.42 5.92 14.97
N PHE A 98 0.22 5.90 15.54
CA PHE A 98 -0.70 4.77 15.44
C PHE A 98 -1.50 4.75 14.14
N THR A 99 -1.70 3.56 13.59
CA THR A 99 -2.52 3.30 12.40
C THR A 99 -3.23 1.94 12.51
N ASP A 100 -4.43 1.82 11.97
CA ASP A 100 -5.26 0.61 12.12
C ASP A 100 -4.92 -0.49 11.09
N SER A 101 -4.01 -0.21 10.16
CA SER A 101 -3.63 -1.10 9.06
C SER A 101 -2.13 -1.34 9.08
N VAL A 102 -1.74 -2.62 9.05
CA VAL A 102 -0.34 -3.05 8.99
C VAL A 102 0.35 -2.52 7.72
N GLN A 103 -0.33 -2.57 6.58
CA GLN A 103 0.22 -2.04 5.33
C GLN A 103 0.35 -0.52 5.35
N ASP A 104 -0.59 0.17 6.01
CA ASP A 104 -0.50 1.62 6.18
C ASP A 104 0.67 1.96 7.12
N ALA A 105 0.99 1.12 8.11
CA ALA A 105 2.14 1.31 9.00
C ALA A 105 3.45 1.26 8.22
N SER A 106 3.63 0.23 7.39
CA SER A 106 4.78 0.08 6.49
C SER A 106 4.94 1.27 5.55
N HIS A 107 3.86 1.62 4.84
CA HIS A 107 3.85 2.74 3.90
C HIS A 107 4.18 4.06 4.60
N ARG A 108 3.50 4.37 5.71
CA ARG A 108 3.69 5.61 6.47
C ARG A 108 5.07 5.69 7.07
N SER A 109 5.63 4.59 7.56
CA SER A 109 6.99 4.58 8.09
C SER A 109 8.01 4.98 7.02
N GLY A 110 7.97 4.32 5.86
CA GLY A 110 8.84 4.66 4.73
C GLY A 110 8.62 6.09 4.23
N PHE A 111 7.36 6.52 4.15
CA PHE A 111 6.99 7.87 3.73
C PHE A 111 7.49 8.96 4.70
N PHE A 112 7.32 8.78 6.01
CA PHE A 112 7.79 9.73 7.03
C PHE A 112 9.31 9.79 7.07
N GLY A 113 10.00 8.65 7.06
CA GLY A 113 11.46 8.57 7.05
C GLY A 113 12.10 9.26 5.82
N ALA A 114 11.55 9.03 4.63
CA ALA A 114 12.03 9.64 3.40
C ALA A 114 11.75 11.15 3.32
N ARG A 115 10.54 11.58 3.72
CA ARG A 115 10.13 12.99 3.57
C ARG A 115 10.80 13.94 4.56
N THR A 116 11.15 13.43 5.74
CA THR A 116 11.83 14.18 6.80
C THR A 116 13.34 14.33 6.56
N TYR A 117 13.95 13.42 5.79
CA TYR A 117 15.37 13.46 5.43
C TYR A 117 15.79 14.80 4.81
N ARG A 118 15.05 15.29 3.82
CA ARG A 118 15.35 16.57 3.15
C ARG A 118 15.27 17.76 4.09
N PHE A 119 14.44 17.67 5.12
CA PHE A 119 14.32 18.74 6.12
C PHE A 119 15.58 18.82 6.98
N HIS A 120 16.09 17.67 7.41
CA HIS A 120 17.36 17.56 8.13
C HIS A 120 18.52 18.10 7.27
N LEU A 121 18.64 17.64 6.02
CA LEU A 121 19.69 18.07 5.10
C LEU A 121 19.69 19.60 4.88
N ARG A 122 18.51 20.20 4.64
CA ARG A 122 18.39 21.65 4.46
C ARG A 122 18.82 22.43 5.69
N THR A 123 18.41 21.96 6.87
CA THR A 123 18.73 22.63 8.14
C THR A 123 20.23 22.57 8.42
N GLN A 124 20.87 21.42 8.21
CA GLN A 124 22.32 21.27 8.36
C GLN A 124 23.10 22.07 7.31
N LEU A 125 22.66 22.06 6.04
CA LEU A 125 23.27 22.86 4.99
C LEU A 125 23.17 24.36 5.27
N GLN A 126 22.02 24.84 5.75
CA GLN A 126 21.87 26.22 6.15
C GLN A 126 22.77 26.55 7.35
N ARG A 127 22.82 25.69 8.36
CA ARG A 127 23.69 25.87 9.52
C ARG A 127 25.16 26.04 9.11
N VAL A 128 25.66 25.17 8.24
CA VAL A 128 27.03 25.27 7.71
C VAL A 128 27.25 26.63 7.05
N LEU A 129 26.31 27.10 6.23
CA LEU A 129 26.43 28.42 5.60
C LEU A 129 26.39 29.57 6.60
N GLU A 130 25.63 29.49 7.69
CA GLU A 130 25.58 30.52 8.74
C GLU A 130 26.86 30.56 9.59
N GLU A 131 27.52 29.42 9.79
CA GLU A 131 28.77 29.30 10.57
C GLU A 131 30.01 29.76 9.80
N HIS A 132 29.94 29.87 8.47
CA HIS A 132 31.04 30.37 7.64
C HIS A 132 30.90 31.88 7.39
N ASP A 133 32.01 32.61 7.51
CA ASP A 133 32.05 34.06 7.28
C ASP A 133 31.91 34.47 5.81
N HIS A 134 32.16 33.53 4.89
CA HIS A 134 32.11 33.74 3.44
C HIS A 134 31.23 32.69 2.74
N ASP A 135 30.76 33.03 1.54
CA ASP A 135 30.00 32.13 0.69
C ASP A 135 30.86 30.94 0.22
N LEU A 136 30.27 29.76 0.07
CA LEU A 136 30.98 28.52 -0.23
C LEU A 136 30.72 28.05 -1.67
N PRO A 137 31.74 27.53 -2.39
CA PRO A 137 31.52 26.78 -3.62
C PRO A 137 30.61 25.57 -3.38
N LEU A 138 29.74 25.25 -4.33
CA LEU A 138 28.78 24.15 -4.19
C LEU A 138 29.48 22.79 -3.96
N THR A 139 30.68 22.63 -4.51
CA THR A 139 31.54 21.45 -4.38
C THR A 139 32.16 21.30 -2.99
N GLU A 140 32.31 22.38 -2.24
CA GLU A 140 32.91 22.36 -0.89
C GLU A 140 31.86 22.14 0.21
N CYS A 141 30.58 22.40 -0.07
CA CYS A 141 29.48 22.22 0.87
C CYS A 141 29.41 20.80 1.47
N VAL A 142 29.72 19.76 0.70
CA VAL A 142 29.73 18.36 1.19
C VAL A 142 30.84 18.17 2.23
N GLY A 143 32.06 18.61 1.91
CA GLY A 143 33.19 18.54 2.84
C GLY A 143 32.91 19.31 4.12
N ALA A 144 32.32 20.51 4.01
CA ALA A 144 31.94 21.33 5.16
C ALA A 144 30.87 20.67 6.05
N LEU A 145 29.87 20.00 5.46
CA LEU A 145 28.89 19.20 6.21
C LEU A 145 29.52 18.02 6.96
N LEU A 146 30.48 17.37 6.33
CA LEU A 146 31.10 16.14 6.83
C LEU A 146 32.30 16.40 7.77
N ALA A 147 32.82 17.62 7.82
CA ALA A 147 33.90 18.02 8.73
C ALA A 147 33.44 18.15 10.20
N GLN A 148 32.14 18.27 10.44
CA GLN A 148 31.58 18.60 11.75
C GLN A 148 30.87 17.39 12.40
N GLY A 149 31.61 16.59 13.18
CA GLY A 149 31.02 15.61 14.08
C GLY A 149 31.63 14.22 13.98
N GLU A 150 31.10 13.29 14.79
CA GLU A 150 31.57 11.91 14.80
C GLU A 150 31.05 11.13 13.58
N PRO A 151 31.87 10.25 12.96
CA PRO A 151 31.49 9.51 11.77
C PRO A 151 30.17 8.72 11.88
N ALA A 152 29.88 8.12 13.03
CA ALA A 152 28.64 7.37 13.24
C ALA A 152 27.40 8.27 13.24
N HIS A 153 27.49 9.46 13.88
CA HIS A 153 26.42 10.45 13.91
C HIS A 153 26.17 11.05 12.53
N LEU A 154 27.24 11.38 11.81
CA LEU A 154 27.17 11.90 10.44
C LEU A 154 26.53 10.88 9.50
N LEU A 155 26.96 9.62 9.55
CA LEU A 155 26.36 8.57 8.74
C LEU A 155 24.87 8.40 9.06
N ALA A 156 24.50 8.32 10.34
CA ALA A 156 23.10 8.21 10.75
C ALA A 156 22.24 9.41 10.30
N GLY A 157 22.79 10.62 10.32
CA GLY A 157 22.07 11.84 9.93
C GLY A 157 21.89 11.98 8.41
N PHE A 158 22.93 11.68 7.65
CA PHE A 158 23.01 11.95 6.21
C PHE A 158 22.78 10.73 5.32
N TRP A 159 22.75 9.50 5.85
CA TRP A 159 22.38 8.33 5.05
C TRP A 159 20.88 8.35 4.74
N PRO A 160 20.49 8.33 3.45
CA PRO A 160 19.10 8.40 3.09
C PRO A 160 18.45 7.00 3.12
N SER A 161 17.17 6.94 3.50
CA SER A 161 16.47 5.66 3.70
C SER A 161 16.27 4.85 2.41
N ASP A 162 16.33 5.49 1.24
CA ASP A 162 16.31 4.79 -0.06
C ASP A 162 17.60 4.00 -0.37
N LEU A 163 18.57 4.01 0.54
CA LEU A 163 19.83 3.27 0.48
C LEU A 163 20.05 2.36 1.71
N ASP A 164 19.03 2.10 2.54
CA ASP A 164 19.19 1.28 3.74
C ASP A 164 19.64 -0.16 3.43
N ASP A 165 19.24 -0.72 2.28
CA ASP A 165 19.68 -2.04 1.79
C ASP A 165 20.96 -1.98 0.90
N TYR A 166 21.70 -0.87 0.92
CA TYR A 166 22.91 -0.76 0.11
C TYR A 166 24.02 -1.67 0.69
N PRO A 167 24.61 -2.60 -0.09
CA PRO A 167 25.49 -3.64 0.47
C PRO A 167 26.67 -3.12 1.30
N LEU A 168 27.35 -2.07 0.84
CA LEU A 168 28.50 -1.50 1.56
C LEU A 168 28.07 -0.81 2.86
N TYR A 169 26.83 -0.33 2.95
CA TYR A 169 26.31 0.29 4.17
C TYR A 169 26.00 -0.78 5.23
N LEU A 170 25.36 -1.88 4.83
CA LEU A 170 25.14 -3.02 5.71
C LEU A 170 26.47 -3.56 6.25
N GLU A 171 27.47 -3.75 5.37
CA GLU A 171 28.81 -4.17 5.77
C GLU A 171 29.50 -3.15 6.71
N ALA A 172 29.32 -1.86 6.47
CA ALA A 172 29.86 -0.80 7.32
C ALA A 172 29.24 -0.82 8.73
N LEU A 173 27.94 -1.08 8.84
CA LEU A 173 27.25 -1.23 10.12
C LEU A 173 27.72 -2.49 10.86
N GLU A 174 27.77 -3.63 10.18
CA GLU A 174 28.21 -4.92 10.76
C GLU A 174 29.64 -4.86 11.30
N LYS A 175 30.54 -4.20 10.57
CA LYS A 175 31.96 -4.07 10.94
C LYS A 175 32.25 -2.85 11.84
N GLY A 176 31.25 -2.03 12.15
CA GLY A 176 31.44 -0.79 12.92
C GLY A 176 32.38 0.22 12.26
N ASN A 177 32.43 0.26 10.92
CA ASN A 177 33.31 1.15 10.15
C ASN A 177 32.50 2.08 9.23
N PRO A 178 31.91 3.17 9.78
CA PRO A 178 31.04 4.07 9.03
C PRO A 178 31.75 4.80 7.87
N GLN A 179 33.07 4.97 7.94
CA GLN A 179 33.85 5.66 6.90
C GLN A 179 33.99 4.84 5.60
N ARG A 180 33.72 3.53 5.65
CA ARG A 180 33.78 2.66 4.46
C ARG A 180 32.86 3.12 3.32
N VAL A 181 31.76 3.80 3.64
CA VAL A 181 30.78 4.32 2.67
C VAL A 181 30.91 5.81 2.36
N TRP A 182 31.96 6.48 2.85
CA TRP A 182 32.14 7.93 2.66
C TRP A 182 32.11 8.37 1.19
N PRO A 183 32.81 7.69 0.26
CA PRO A 183 32.77 8.10 -1.15
C PRO A 183 31.36 8.06 -1.74
N GLN A 184 30.55 7.07 -1.34
CA GLN A 184 29.16 6.95 -1.77
C GLN A 184 28.27 8.01 -1.12
N LEU A 185 28.50 8.31 0.16
CA LEU A 185 27.80 9.36 0.89
C LEU A 185 28.10 10.74 0.29
N GLU A 186 29.37 11.07 0.03
CA GLU A 186 29.80 12.31 -0.60
C GLU A 186 29.16 12.49 -1.98
N THR A 187 29.21 11.44 -2.80
CA THR A 187 28.56 11.44 -4.13
C THR A 187 27.04 11.66 -4.01
N ARG A 188 26.39 11.06 -3.01
CA ARG A 188 24.95 11.24 -2.78
C ARG A 188 24.62 12.64 -2.27
N LEU A 189 25.39 13.18 -1.33
CA LEU A 189 25.17 14.50 -0.77
C LEU A 189 25.39 15.59 -1.82
N GLY A 190 26.43 15.47 -2.64
CA GLY A 190 26.65 16.35 -3.79
C GLY A 190 25.45 16.38 -4.73
N TRP A 191 24.86 15.22 -4.99
CA TRP A 191 23.63 15.12 -5.78
C TRP A 191 22.42 15.80 -5.11
N GLU A 192 22.18 15.58 -3.82
CA GLU A 192 21.07 16.22 -3.11
C GLU A 192 21.22 17.75 -3.05
N ILE A 193 22.44 18.25 -2.88
CA ILE A 193 22.75 19.69 -2.89
C ILE A 193 22.51 20.28 -4.29
N ALA A 194 22.99 19.61 -5.34
CA ALA A 194 22.74 20.02 -6.74
C ALA A 194 21.24 20.01 -7.06
N MET A 195 20.48 19.05 -6.53
CA MET A 195 19.04 19.00 -6.66
C MET A 195 18.34 20.13 -5.89
N GLU A 196 18.77 20.43 -4.66
CA GLU A 196 18.20 21.48 -3.81
C GLU A 196 18.32 22.88 -4.44
N TYR A 197 19.50 23.23 -4.96
CA TYR A 197 19.76 24.51 -5.60
C TYR A 197 19.55 24.51 -7.13
N GLY A 198 19.16 23.38 -7.71
CA GLY A 198 18.91 23.21 -9.13
C GLY A 198 17.48 22.79 -9.43
N TYR A 199 17.30 21.52 -9.77
CA TYR A 199 16.05 20.93 -10.24
C TYR A 199 14.85 21.15 -9.29
N SER A 200 15.08 21.08 -7.97
CA SER A 200 14.05 21.22 -6.94
C SER A 200 13.90 22.64 -6.42
N ALA A 201 14.79 23.58 -6.77
CA ALA A 201 14.90 24.92 -6.17
C ALA A 201 13.58 25.71 -6.13
N ARG A 202 12.67 25.44 -7.07
CA ARG A 202 11.37 26.11 -7.21
C ARG A 202 10.16 25.29 -6.73
N VAL A 203 10.39 24.12 -6.12
CA VAL A 203 9.35 23.13 -5.79
C VAL A 203 9.31 22.88 -4.28
N GLY A 204 8.13 23.04 -3.66
CA GLY A 204 7.97 22.78 -2.23
C GLY A 204 8.47 23.93 -1.34
N ARG A 205 9.28 23.61 -0.33
CA ARG A 205 9.78 24.50 0.74
C ARG A 205 11.31 24.43 0.81
N THR A 206 11.95 24.69 -0.33
CA THR A 206 13.41 24.73 -0.50
C THR A 206 14.03 25.94 0.17
N LEU A 207 15.34 25.89 0.40
CA LEU A 207 16.13 26.99 0.96
C LEU A 207 15.98 28.29 0.14
N GLU A 208 15.97 28.18 -1.19
CA GLU A 208 15.79 29.33 -2.09
C GLU A 208 14.41 29.97 -1.98
N LYS A 209 13.36 29.16 -1.84
CA LYS A 209 11.99 29.67 -1.77
C LYS A 209 11.65 30.20 -0.37
N THR A 210 12.27 29.67 0.67
CA THR A 210 12.13 30.18 2.05
C THR A 210 13.01 31.40 2.32
N GLY A 211 13.92 31.74 1.40
CA GLY A 211 14.80 32.90 1.51
C GLY A 211 15.97 32.69 2.48
N CYS A 212 16.38 31.44 2.70
CA CYS A 212 17.48 31.09 3.61
C CYS A 212 18.84 31.25 2.92
N SER A 213 18.95 30.65 1.75
CA SER A 213 20.14 30.67 0.93
C SER A 213 19.76 30.47 -0.54
N THR A 214 20.65 30.87 -1.44
CA THR A 214 20.51 30.62 -2.88
C THR A 214 21.90 30.46 -3.48
N VAL A 215 21.98 30.25 -4.79
CA VAL A 215 23.25 30.14 -5.50
C VAL A 215 23.39 31.24 -6.55
N TYR A 216 24.63 31.70 -6.71
CA TYR A 216 25.06 32.59 -7.77
C TYR A 216 26.20 31.94 -8.56
N PHE A 217 26.53 32.52 -9.71
CA PHE A 217 27.61 32.04 -10.56
C PHE A 217 28.86 32.89 -10.32
N ASP A 218 30.04 32.28 -10.42
CA ASP A 218 31.34 32.96 -10.28
C ASP A 218 31.35 34.28 -11.10
N PRO A 219 31.36 35.46 -10.43
CA PRO A 219 31.24 36.74 -11.10
C PRO A 219 32.40 37.04 -12.05
N GLY A 220 33.60 36.55 -11.72
CA GLY A 220 34.79 36.73 -12.54
C GLY A 220 34.71 35.94 -13.83
N ARG A 221 34.23 34.68 -13.78
CA ARG A 221 33.99 33.87 -14.98
C ARG A 221 32.87 34.43 -15.83
N LEU A 222 31.77 34.86 -15.21
CA LEU A 222 30.60 35.40 -15.92
C LEU A 222 30.95 36.70 -16.65
N THR A 223 31.69 37.60 -16.01
CA THR A 223 32.12 38.87 -16.61
C THR A 223 33.00 38.62 -17.84
N LYS A 224 34.03 37.75 -17.72
CA LYS A 224 34.90 37.38 -18.85
C LYS A 224 34.14 36.75 -20.01
N ALA A 225 33.18 35.87 -19.72
CA ALA A 225 32.33 35.26 -20.75
C ALA A 225 31.40 36.28 -21.43
N ALA A 226 30.86 37.24 -20.68
CA ALA A 226 30.04 38.31 -21.21
C ALA A 226 30.83 39.27 -22.09
N GLU A 227 32.04 39.65 -21.68
CA GLU A 227 32.96 40.49 -22.47
C GLU A 227 33.36 39.81 -23.78
N ALA A 228 33.75 38.53 -23.74
CA ALA A 228 34.11 37.77 -24.93
C ALA A 228 32.92 37.62 -25.90
N LEU A 229 31.72 37.34 -25.37
CA LEU A 229 30.51 37.25 -26.20
C LEU A 229 30.10 38.62 -26.77
N ALA A 230 30.28 39.71 -26.02
CA ALA A 230 30.02 41.05 -26.50
C ALA A 230 30.96 41.43 -27.65
N GLN A 231 32.24 41.08 -27.58
CA GLN A 231 33.20 41.26 -28.68
C GLN A 231 32.76 40.49 -29.93
N ASP A 232 32.41 39.21 -29.78
CA ASP A 232 31.92 38.41 -30.91
C ASP A 232 30.65 39.00 -31.55
N LEU A 233 29.76 39.58 -30.74
CA LEU A 233 28.54 40.23 -31.20
C LEU A 233 28.82 41.49 -32.03
N VAL A 234 29.81 42.29 -31.62
CA VAL A 234 30.26 43.47 -32.36
C VAL A 234 30.81 43.07 -33.72
N GLU A 235 31.61 42.00 -33.77
CA GLU A 235 32.20 41.49 -35.01
C GLU A 235 31.17 40.86 -35.94
N ALA A 236 30.25 40.05 -35.40
CA ALA A 236 29.26 39.33 -36.21
C ALA A 236 28.05 40.18 -36.63
N ARG A 237 27.66 41.20 -35.85
CA ARG A 237 26.46 42.03 -36.09
C ARG A 237 26.67 43.51 -35.70
N PRO A 238 27.48 44.28 -36.45
CA PRO A 238 27.85 45.65 -36.10
C PRO A 238 26.68 46.63 -35.95
N ILE A 239 25.55 46.40 -36.63
CA ILE A 239 24.36 47.28 -36.59
C ILE A 239 23.50 47.00 -35.35
N ALA A 240 23.39 45.74 -34.93
CA ALA A 240 22.67 45.36 -33.70
C ALA A 240 23.49 45.67 -32.44
N ALA A 241 24.82 45.56 -32.52
CA ALA A 241 25.73 45.76 -31.38
C ALA A 241 25.80 47.20 -30.83
N ARG A 242 25.34 48.22 -31.58
CA ARG A 242 25.42 49.65 -31.18
C ARG A 242 24.63 50.01 -29.91
N HIS A 243 23.78 49.11 -29.40
CA HIS A 243 22.93 49.35 -28.23
C HIS A 243 23.11 48.32 -27.11
N HIS A 244 24.15 47.47 -27.16
CA HIS A 244 24.35 46.41 -26.18
C HIS A 244 25.61 46.66 -25.35
N ASP A 245 25.41 47.07 -24.09
CA ASP A 245 26.48 47.17 -23.09
C ASP A 245 26.87 45.76 -22.58
N PRO A 246 28.12 45.56 -22.10
CA PRO A 246 28.53 44.30 -21.48
C PRO A 246 27.61 43.86 -20.33
N ALA A 247 26.97 44.81 -19.63
CA ALA A 247 26.01 44.53 -18.58
C ALA A 247 24.71 43.87 -19.08
N THR A 248 24.24 44.18 -20.29
CA THR A 248 23.08 43.50 -20.89
C THR A 248 23.43 42.10 -21.37
N VAL A 249 24.63 41.89 -21.91
CA VAL A 249 25.14 40.55 -22.27
C VAL A 249 25.32 39.69 -21.01
N ALA A 250 25.85 40.27 -19.93
CA ALA A 250 25.95 39.60 -18.64
C ALA A 250 24.56 39.17 -18.12
N HIS A 251 23.56 40.05 -18.13
CA HIS A 251 22.18 39.71 -17.74
C HIS A 251 21.58 38.61 -18.61
N PHE A 252 21.84 38.65 -19.93
CA PHE A 252 21.38 37.60 -20.86
C PHE A 252 21.96 36.23 -20.48
N LEU A 253 23.27 36.16 -20.24
CA LEU A 253 23.97 34.93 -19.85
C LEU A 253 23.52 34.45 -18.48
N GLU A 254 23.42 35.34 -17.50
CA GLU A 254 23.00 34.99 -16.14
C GLU A 254 21.57 34.44 -16.11
N ALA A 255 20.64 35.04 -16.86
CA ALA A 255 19.28 34.52 -17.01
C ALA A 255 19.23 33.15 -17.70
N LEU A 256 20.11 32.89 -18.68
CA LEU A 256 20.26 31.59 -19.32
C LEU A 256 20.77 30.54 -18.32
N LEU A 257 21.80 30.86 -17.55
CA LEU A 257 22.35 29.97 -16.52
C LEU A 257 21.31 29.69 -15.41
N HIS A 258 20.58 30.71 -14.95
CA HIS A 258 19.47 30.52 -13.99
C HIS A 258 18.39 29.61 -14.55
N ARG A 259 18.02 29.76 -15.83
CA ARG A 259 17.04 28.86 -16.46
C ARG A 259 17.56 27.42 -16.50
N LEU A 260 18.80 27.21 -16.93
CA LEU A 260 19.39 25.88 -17.01
C LEU A 260 19.44 25.21 -15.63
N ARG A 261 19.83 25.97 -14.60
CA ARG A 261 19.86 25.57 -13.19
C ARG A 261 18.51 25.06 -12.71
N VAL A 262 17.44 25.85 -12.84
CA VAL A 262 16.10 25.48 -12.33
C VAL A 262 15.44 24.34 -13.11
N ARG A 263 15.97 23.98 -14.29
CA ARG A 263 15.55 22.79 -15.05
C ARG A 263 16.39 21.55 -14.73
N GLY A 264 17.34 21.65 -13.79
CA GLY A 264 18.20 20.54 -13.37
C GLY A 264 19.38 20.27 -14.28
N GLY A 265 19.75 21.19 -15.17
CA GLY A 265 20.92 21.08 -16.05
C GLY A 265 22.25 21.34 -15.32
N VAL A 266 22.40 20.82 -14.10
CA VAL A 266 23.64 20.85 -13.32
C VAL A 266 24.35 19.53 -13.51
N LEU A 267 25.62 19.58 -13.89
CA LEU A 267 26.41 18.38 -14.14
C LEU A 267 26.71 17.67 -12.82
N HIS A 268 26.61 16.35 -12.86
CA HIS A 268 26.90 15.51 -11.71
C HIS A 268 27.37 14.14 -12.22
N PRO A 269 28.33 13.47 -11.56
CA PRO A 269 28.81 12.14 -11.97
C PRO A 269 27.68 11.12 -12.21
N LEU A 270 26.63 11.16 -11.38
CA LEU A 270 25.46 10.27 -11.50
C LEU A 270 24.59 10.51 -12.76
N LEU A 271 24.70 11.67 -13.41
CA LEU A 271 23.97 11.99 -14.65
C LEU A 271 24.78 11.74 -15.92
N ARG A 272 26.05 11.34 -15.80
CA ARG A 272 26.94 11.17 -16.96
C ARG A 272 26.40 10.16 -17.97
N GLY A 273 25.99 8.97 -17.51
CA GLY A 273 25.38 7.96 -18.39
C GLY A 273 24.06 8.40 -19.03
N TYR A 274 23.30 9.27 -18.35
CA TYR A 274 22.06 9.85 -18.89
C TYR A 274 22.35 10.86 -20.01
N LEU A 275 23.43 11.64 -19.89
CA LEU A 275 23.91 12.57 -20.92
C LEU A 275 24.52 11.84 -22.12
N GLU A 276 25.44 10.90 -21.88
CA GLU A 276 26.14 10.16 -22.95
C GLU A 276 25.19 9.26 -23.77
N LYS A 277 24.04 8.89 -23.20
CA LYS A 277 23.00 8.07 -23.85
C LYS A 277 21.75 8.88 -24.22
N ASP A 278 21.96 10.14 -24.62
CA ASP A 278 20.98 10.99 -25.31
C ASP A 278 19.65 11.16 -24.53
N GLY A 279 19.76 11.34 -23.20
CA GLY A 279 18.60 11.56 -22.34
C GLY A 279 17.78 10.29 -22.04
N ASN A 280 18.35 9.10 -22.16
CA ASN A 280 17.65 7.85 -21.85
C ASN A 280 17.35 7.71 -20.34
N SER A 281 16.08 7.85 -19.98
CA SER A 281 15.58 7.77 -18.59
C SER A 281 15.91 6.48 -17.83
N TYR A 282 16.27 5.39 -18.53
CA TYR A 282 16.73 4.16 -17.88
C TYR A 282 17.98 4.36 -17.02
N PHE A 283 18.85 5.30 -17.38
CA PHE A 283 20.03 5.67 -16.59
C PHE A 283 19.69 6.50 -15.34
N LEU A 284 18.45 6.96 -15.19
CA LEU A 284 17.96 7.59 -13.98
C LEU A 284 17.32 6.57 -13.01
N SER A 285 17.33 5.28 -13.36
CA SER A 285 16.78 4.23 -12.50
C SER A 285 17.77 3.80 -11.41
N LYS A 286 17.24 3.43 -10.24
CA LYS A 286 18.00 2.81 -9.13
C LYS A 286 18.75 1.55 -9.55
N LYS A 287 18.21 0.81 -10.53
CA LYS A 287 18.87 -0.38 -11.10
C LYS A 287 20.20 -0.04 -11.78
N LYS A 288 20.31 1.12 -12.43
CA LYS A 288 21.52 1.55 -13.12
C LYS A 288 22.42 2.43 -12.26
N ASN A 289 21.84 3.36 -11.52
CA ASN A 289 22.55 4.26 -10.63
C ASN A 289 21.93 4.18 -9.22
N PRO A 290 22.37 3.21 -8.39
CA PRO A 290 21.84 3.00 -7.04
C PRO A 290 21.86 4.25 -6.16
N LEU A 291 22.93 5.06 -6.25
CA LEU A 291 23.11 6.25 -5.42
C LEU A 291 22.18 7.41 -5.80
N LEU A 292 21.57 7.40 -6.98
CA LEU A 292 20.74 8.49 -7.44
C LEU A 292 19.37 8.49 -6.72
N SER A 293 18.87 9.66 -6.31
CA SER A 293 17.56 9.76 -5.64
C SER A 293 16.43 9.30 -6.57
N PRO A 294 15.41 8.57 -6.10
CA PRO A 294 14.36 8.05 -6.98
C PRO A 294 13.69 9.14 -7.82
N PHE A 295 13.52 8.90 -9.13
CA PHE A 295 12.68 9.70 -10.03
C PHE A 295 11.34 8.98 -10.23
N PRO A 296 10.24 9.42 -9.57
CA PRO A 296 8.94 8.78 -9.71
C PRO A 296 8.44 8.80 -11.16
N ARG A 297 7.63 7.81 -11.54
CA ARG A 297 7.01 7.80 -12.87
C ARG A 297 6.23 9.08 -13.13
N GLY A 298 6.55 9.76 -14.22
CA GLY A 298 5.89 11.01 -14.61
C GLY A 298 6.46 12.27 -13.94
N SER A 299 7.53 12.17 -13.14
CA SER A 299 8.28 13.35 -12.70
C SER A 299 8.87 14.11 -13.89
N ARG A 300 9.24 15.38 -13.66
CA ARG A 300 10.09 16.08 -14.64
C ARG A 300 11.44 15.36 -14.71
N LEU A 301 12.15 15.54 -15.82
CA LEU A 301 13.50 15.02 -15.99
C LEU A 301 14.49 16.20 -16.03
N PRO A 302 15.72 16.05 -15.53
CA PRO A 302 16.77 17.04 -15.70
C PRO A 302 16.97 17.40 -17.18
N ARG A 303 16.97 18.69 -17.52
CA ARG A 303 17.13 19.14 -18.91
C ARG A 303 18.41 19.94 -19.09
N PHE A 304 19.19 19.50 -20.06
CA PHE A 304 20.43 20.14 -20.50
C PHE A 304 20.20 20.92 -21.80
N LEU A 305 21.14 21.78 -22.17
CA LEU A 305 21.09 22.47 -23.47
C LEU A 305 21.60 21.52 -24.54
N HIS A 306 20.86 21.37 -25.64
CA HIS A 306 21.24 20.49 -26.74
C HIS A 306 21.44 21.27 -28.04
N SER A 307 22.53 20.95 -28.75
CA SER A 307 22.95 21.66 -29.96
C SER A 307 22.21 21.24 -31.24
N HIS A 308 21.42 20.17 -31.20
CA HIS A 308 20.56 19.76 -32.31
C HIS A 308 19.28 20.63 -32.38
N SER A 309 18.60 20.65 -33.54
CA SER A 309 17.41 21.48 -33.77
C SER A 309 16.16 20.98 -33.04
N SER A 310 16.06 19.66 -32.86
CA SER A 310 14.97 18.98 -32.14
C SER A 310 15.53 17.89 -31.22
N HIS A 311 14.92 17.69 -30.05
CA HIS A 311 15.28 16.65 -29.10
C HIS A 311 14.08 16.38 -28.16
N ASP A 312 13.84 15.10 -27.81
CA ASP A 312 12.64 14.71 -27.03
C ASP A 312 12.70 15.14 -25.55
N VAL A 313 13.88 15.08 -24.95
CA VAL A 313 14.08 15.34 -23.51
C VAL A 313 14.78 16.66 -23.19
N PHE A 314 15.95 16.92 -23.77
CA PHE A 314 16.74 18.13 -23.55
C PHE A 314 16.19 19.37 -24.26
N ASP A 315 16.61 20.54 -23.81
CA ASP A 315 16.15 21.80 -24.36
C ASP A 315 17.01 22.21 -25.56
N THR A 316 16.37 22.45 -26.70
CA THR A 316 17.07 22.92 -27.91
C THR A 316 17.01 24.44 -28.04
N TYR A 317 18.11 25.04 -28.46
CA TYR A 317 18.21 26.48 -28.74
C TYR A 317 18.25 26.80 -30.24
N ARG A 318 18.32 25.78 -31.12
CA ARG A 318 18.34 25.92 -32.59
C ARG A 318 16.99 25.63 -33.27
N GLY A 319 15.92 25.42 -32.51
CA GLY A 319 14.59 25.19 -33.07
C GLY A 319 14.11 26.37 -33.92
N SER A 320 13.29 26.11 -34.94
CA SER A 320 12.67 27.14 -35.79
C SER A 320 11.34 27.66 -35.23
N THR A 321 10.70 26.90 -34.33
CA THR A 321 9.45 27.28 -33.67
C THR A 321 9.70 28.32 -32.56
N LEU A 322 8.71 29.16 -32.27
CA LEU A 322 8.83 30.15 -31.19
C LEU A 322 8.81 29.44 -29.82
N HIS A 323 9.95 29.42 -29.15
CA HIS A 323 10.15 28.92 -27.80
C HIS A 323 10.92 29.92 -26.93
N TRP A 324 11.12 29.60 -25.65
CA TRP A 324 11.76 30.51 -24.69
C TRP A 324 13.10 31.08 -25.16
N TYR A 325 14.00 30.24 -25.69
CA TYR A 325 15.33 30.70 -26.12
C TYR A 325 15.25 31.75 -27.23
N ARG A 326 14.46 31.52 -28.29
CA ARG A 326 14.28 32.51 -29.37
C ARG A 326 13.64 33.80 -28.86
N ASP A 327 12.61 33.70 -28.01
CA ASP A 327 11.96 34.85 -27.38
C ASP A 327 12.94 35.66 -26.51
N TRP A 328 13.73 34.98 -25.67
CA TRP A 328 14.68 35.63 -24.76
C TRP A 328 15.80 36.34 -25.53
N ALA A 329 16.42 35.67 -26.50
CA ALA A 329 17.45 36.29 -27.33
C ALA A 329 16.89 37.44 -28.19
N SER A 330 15.70 37.27 -28.77
CA SER A 330 15.03 38.34 -29.52
C SER A 330 14.77 39.58 -28.67
N ARG A 331 14.26 39.42 -27.44
CA ARG A 331 14.01 40.54 -26.51
C ARG A 331 15.28 41.22 -26.01
N CYS A 332 16.35 40.46 -25.77
CA CYS A 332 17.61 41.02 -25.29
C CYS A 332 18.42 41.71 -26.40
N LEU A 333 18.39 41.15 -27.63
CA LEU A 333 19.19 41.62 -28.77
C LEU A 333 18.42 42.56 -29.72
N GLY A 334 17.12 42.77 -29.50
CA GLY A 334 16.28 43.55 -30.41
C GLY A 334 16.11 42.93 -31.81
N ALA A 335 16.42 41.65 -31.97
CA ALA A 335 16.35 40.94 -33.26
C ALA A 335 14.96 40.32 -33.51
N PRO A 336 14.49 40.19 -34.76
CA PRO A 336 13.22 39.52 -35.06
C PRO A 336 13.20 38.07 -34.58
N GLN A 337 12.07 37.60 -34.03
CA GLN A 337 11.94 36.21 -33.53
C GLN A 337 12.18 35.14 -34.61
N LYS A 338 12.00 35.48 -35.89
CA LYS A 338 12.23 34.60 -37.05
C LYS A 338 13.69 34.59 -37.55
N ASP A 339 14.59 35.33 -36.91
CA ASP A 339 15.99 35.40 -37.29
C ASP A 339 16.71 34.06 -37.04
N ASP A 340 17.16 33.40 -38.11
CA ASP A 340 17.84 32.11 -38.06
C ASP A 340 19.24 32.19 -37.43
N GLY A 341 19.83 33.39 -37.34
CA GLY A 341 21.11 33.62 -36.67
C GLY A 341 21.03 33.56 -35.15
N LEU A 342 19.84 33.58 -34.54
CA LEU A 342 19.68 33.42 -33.09
C LEU A 342 20.21 32.07 -32.58
N GLY A 343 20.07 31.00 -33.37
CA GLY A 343 20.60 29.68 -33.02
C GLY A 343 22.14 29.63 -33.05
N GLN A 344 22.77 30.39 -33.95
CA GLN A 344 24.23 30.53 -34.01
C GLN A 344 24.75 31.37 -32.84
N PHE A 345 24.03 32.45 -32.49
CA PHE A 345 24.33 33.25 -31.31
C PHE A 345 24.33 32.41 -30.03
N TYR A 346 23.32 31.56 -29.81
CA TYR A 346 23.32 30.65 -28.66
C TYR A 346 24.47 29.65 -28.69
N ALA A 347 24.83 29.11 -29.87
CA ALA A 347 25.97 28.21 -29.97
C ALA A 347 27.28 28.91 -29.55
N LEU A 348 27.43 30.18 -29.90
CA LEU A 348 28.56 31.01 -29.48
C LEU A 348 28.52 31.31 -27.99
N ALA A 349 27.36 31.67 -27.44
CA ALA A 349 27.18 31.88 -26.01
C ALA A 349 27.54 30.62 -25.20
N VAL A 350 27.07 29.45 -25.62
CA VAL A 350 27.44 28.16 -24.99
C VAL A 350 28.94 27.92 -25.08
N LYS A 351 29.56 28.17 -26.24
CA LYS A 351 31.02 28.03 -26.43
C LYS A 351 31.80 28.94 -25.48
N ARG A 352 31.42 30.21 -25.32
CA ARG A 352 32.09 31.15 -24.41
C ARG A 352 31.91 30.77 -22.94
N LEU A 353 30.71 30.33 -22.56
CA LEU A 353 30.45 29.83 -21.22
C LEU A 353 31.28 28.56 -20.90
N ASP A 354 31.48 27.66 -21.86
CA ASP A 354 32.31 26.47 -21.70
C ASP A 354 33.81 26.83 -21.57
N GLN A 355 34.31 27.71 -22.45
CA GLN A 355 35.70 28.20 -22.42
C GLN A 355 36.10 28.86 -21.09
N HIS A 356 35.18 29.59 -20.46
CA HIS A 356 35.40 30.22 -19.17
C HIS A 356 34.98 29.37 -17.97
N GLY A 357 34.64 28.09 -18.20
CA GLY A 357 34.39 27.12 -17.13
C GLY A 357 33.11 27.35 -16.34
N LEU A 358 32.05 27.89 -16.97
CA LEU A 358 30.69 27.95 -16.41
C LEU A 358 29.83 26.76 -16.87
N LEU A 359 30.04 26.31 -18.11
CA LEU A 359 29.43 25.12 -18.68
C LEU A 359 30.49 24.04 -18.98
N GLU A 360 30.04 22.81 -19.19
CA GLU A 360 30.81 21.77 -19.88
C GLU A 360 29.92 21.14 -20.94
N THR A 361 30.51 20.89 -22.11
CA THR A 361 29.82 20.31 -23.27
C THR A 361 30.29 18.89 -23.53
N LEU A 362 29.36 17.94 -23.56
CA LEU A 362 29.61 16.52 -23.79
C LEU A 362 28.95 16.05 -25.09
N ALA A 363 29.53 15.04 -25.75
CA ALA A 363 28.88 14.38 -26.89
C ALA A 363 27.61 13.64 -26.41
N SER A 364 26.50 13.82 -27.14
CA SER A 364 25.19 13.26 -26.78
C SER A 364 24.40 12.99 -28.06
N GLY A 365 24.18 11.70 -28.38
CA GLY A 365 23.47 11.30 -29.59
C GLY A 365 24.03 11.92 -30.87
N GLN A 366 23.18 12.63 -31.62
CA GLN A 366 23.53 13.33 -32.87
C GLN A 366 24.06 14.77 -32.66
N GLY A 367 24.27 15.18 -31.41
CA GLY A 367 24.70 16.53 -31.08
C GLY A 367 25.60 16.57 -29.84
N GLN A 368 25.47 17.69 -29.12
CA GLN A 368 26.21 17.94 -27.90
C GLN A 368 25.24 18.45 -26.83
N ALA A 369 25.41 17.96 -25.61
CA ALA A 369 24.66 18.38 -24.44
C ALA A 369 25.57 19.21 -23.53
N SER A 370 25.13 20.41 -23.15
CA SER A 370 25.86 21.31 -22.25
C SER A 370 25.13 21.50 -20.92
N GLY A 371 25.87 21.42 -19.82
CA GLY A 371 25.37 21.58 -18.45
C GLY A 371 26.24 22.50 -17.60
N LEU A 372 25.70 22.97 -16.48
CA LEU A 372 26.39 23.83 -15.51
C LEU A 372 27.45 23.04 -14.75
N ARG A 373 28.66 23.62 -14.65
CA ARG A 373 29.72 23.13 -13.77
C ARG A 373 29.42 23.49 -12.31
N PRO A 374 29.31 22.51 -11.39
CA PRO A 374 29.10 22.79 -9.97
C PRO A 374 30.17 23.70 -9.37
N GLU A 375 31.41 23.63 -9.87
CA GLU A 375 32.55 24.44 -9.41
C GLU A 375 32.38 25.94 -9.72
N ALA A 376 31.49 26.27 -10.64
CA ALA A 376 31.18 27.65 -11.00
C ALA A 376 29.99 28.22 -10.22
N MET A 377 29.40 27.43 -9.31
CA MET A 377 28.24 27.80 -8.51
C MET A 377 28.64 28.00 -7.05
N TRP A 378 28.22 29.12 -6.47
CA TRP A 378 28.52 29.49 -5.09
C TRP A 378 27.22 29.64 -4.29
N ALA A 379 27.16 29.02 -3.12
CA ALA A 379 26.02 29.10 -2.22
C ALA A 379 26.19 30.29 -1.26
N SER A 380 25.17 31.15 -1.22
CA SER A 380 25.14 32.35 -0.39
C SER A 380 23.97 32.35 0.57
N ARG A 381 24.24 32.72 1.82
CA ARG A 381 23.21 32.99 2.85
C ARG A 381 22.63 34.41 2.75
N GLN A 382 23.31 35.29 2.01
CA GLN A 382 22.82 36.64 1.74
C GLN A 382 21.88 36.55 0.55
N VAL A 383 20.58 36.72 0.81
CA VAL A 383 19.55 36.51 -0.21
C VAL A 383 18.77 37.80 -0.44
N GLY A 384 18.53 38.14 -1.70
CA GLY A 384 17.58 39.15 -2.11
C GLY A 384 16.60 38.65 -3.17
N GLN A 385 15.61 39.46 -3.50
CA GLN A 385 14.57 39.09 -4.45
C GLN A 385 14.28 40.22 -5.42
N VAL A 386 14.01 39.85 -6.67
CA VAL A 386 13.44 40.73 -7.68
C VAL A 386 12.07 40.23 -8.10
N VAL A 387 11.16 41.16 -8.38
CA VAL A 387 9.80 40.88 -8.86
C VAL A 387 9.53 41.65 -10.14
N CYS A 388 8.83 41.02 -11.09
CA CYS A 388 8.29 41.72 -12.25
C CYS A 388 6.87 42.21 -11.92
N PRO A 389 6.57 43.52 -11.96
CA PRO A 389 5.24 44.04 -11.69
C PRO A 389 4.21 43.57 -12.73
N ASP A 390 4.61 43.37 -13.98
CA ASP A 390 3.69 43.02 -15.08
C ASP A 390 3.18 41.56 -15.00
N CYS A 391 4.06 40.61 -14.65
CA CYS A 391 3.73 39.18 -14.66
C CYS A 391 3.79 38.51 -13.28
N GLY A 392 4.18 39.24 -12.24
CA GLY A 392 4.32 38.73 -10.87
C GLY A 392 5.46 37.72 -10.66
N GLN A 393 6.34 37.52 -11.66
CA GLN A 393 7.46 36.59 -11.55
C GLN A 393 8.43 37.05 -10.46
N ARG A 394 8.64 36.20 -9.44
CA ARG A 394 9.63 36.41 -8.38
C ARG A 394 10.88 35.58 -8.64
N THR A 395 12.06 36.18 -8.52
CA THR A 395 13.36 35.51 -8.63
C THR A 395 14.17 35.80 -7.38
N THR A 396 14.57 34.74 -6.67
CA THR A 396 15.49 34.82 -5.54
C THR A 396 16.93 34.80 -6.08
N LEU A 397 17.76 35.70 -5.58
CA LEU A 397 19.14 35.93 -6.03
C LEU A 397 20.05 36.12 -4.81
N ALA A 398 21.36 35.90 -4.99
CA ALA A 398 22.33 36.29 -3.96
C ALA A 398 22.29 37.81 -3.78
N GLY A 399 22.47 38.30 -2.56
CA GLY A 399 22.37 39.72 -2.20
C GLY A 399 23.12 40.65 -3.16
N PRO A 400 24.41 40.40 -3.44
CA PRO A 400 25.19 41.19 -4.39
C PRO A 400 24.64 41.21 -5.83
N ALA A 401 23.97 40.14 -6.27
CA ALA A 401 23.46 40.01 -7.64
C ALA A 401 22.16 40.80 -7.88
N VAL A 402 21.42 41.19 -6.83
CA VAL A 402 20.12 41.87 -6.95
C VAL A 402 20.22 43.14 -7.79
N GLN A 403 21.24 43.97 -7.55
CA GLN A 403 21.41 45.24 -8.25
C GLN A 403 21.62 45.05 -9.75
N GLY A 404 22.29 43.97 -10.17
CA GLY A 404 22.49 43.64 -11.58
C GLY A 404 21.19 43.31 -12.32
N TRP A 405 20.14 42.90 -11.59
CA TRP A 405 18.85 42.51 -12.15
C TRP A 405 17.80 43.63 -12.11
N VAL A 406 17.95 44.63 -11.25
CA VAL A 406 17.01 45.76 -11.17
C VAL A 406 16.99 46.55 -12.48
N GLY A 407 15.80 46.85 -12.99
CA GLY A 407 15.59 47.55 -14.26
C GLY A 407 15.82 46.71 -15.51
N LYS A 408 16.35 45.49 -15.39
CA LYS A 408 16.57 44.57 -16.52
C LYS A 408 15.28 43.85 -16.92
N LEU A 409 15.29 43.26 -18.13
CA LEU A 409 14.15 42.55 -18.70
C LEU A 409 13.81 41.28 -17.91
N CYS A 410 12.51 41.01 -17.74
CA CYS A 410 12.02 39.80 -17.11
C CYS A 410 12.36 38.55 -17.97
N PRO A 411 12.96 37.50 -17.40
CA PRO A 411 13.26 36.27 -18.14
C PRO A 411 12.03 35.40 -18.40
N ARG A 412 10.84 35.76 -17.94
CA ARG A 412 9.61 34.99 -18.22
C ARG A 412 9.32 35.01 -19.72
N PHE A 413 8.88 33.87 -20.25
CA PHE A 413 8.50 33.74 -21.67
C PHE A 413 7.46 34.80 -22.04
N ARG A 414 7.68 35.54 -23.13
CA ARG A 414 6.79 36.60 -23.67
C ARG A 414 6.52 37.78 -22.74
N CYS A 415 7.22 37.91 -21.62
CA CYS A 415 7.06 39.06 -20.73
C CYS A 415 8.01 40.19 -21.13
N HIS A 416 7.47 41.42 -21.26
CA HIS A 416 8.23 42.62 -21.58
C HIS A 416 8.52 43.51 -20.36
N GLY A 417 8.05 43.11 -19.18
CA GLY A 417 8.21 43.87 -17.95
C GLY A 417 9.65 43.93 -17.46
N ARG A 418 9.93 44.94 -16.64
CA ARG A 418 11.23 45.15 -16.00
C ARG A 418 11.20 44.76 -14.54
N LEU A 419 12.31 44.23 -14.06
CA LEU A 419 12.42 43.71 -12.69
C LEU A 419 12.67 44.84 -11.69
N GLN A 420 12.07 44.72 -10.51
CA GLN A 420 12.23 45.64 -9.38
C GLN A 420 12.67 44.86 -8.15
N ALA A 421 13.42 45.50 -7.26
CA ALA A 421 13.78 44.89 -5.98
C ALA A 421 12.52 44.66 -5.14
N SER A 422 12.47 43.52 -4.45
CA SER A 422 11.42 43.16 -3.50
C SER A 422 12.06 42.64 -2.23
N ALA A 423 11.50 43.02 -1.08
CA ALA A 423 11.88 42.41 0.19
C ALA A 423 11.51 40.92 0.20
N ILE A 424 12.37 40.10 0.80
CA ILE A 424 12.03 38.72 1.15
C ILE A 424 11.31 38.76 2.49
N GLN A 425 10.10 38.22 2.52
CA GLN A 425 9.41 37.98 3.78
C GLN A 425 9.97 36.72 4.44
N GLU A 426 10.37 36.83 5.69
CA GLU A 426 10.84 35.67 6.45
C GLU A 426 9.70 34.65 6.58
N SER A 427 9.97 33.43 6.12
CA SER A 427 9.01 32.33 6.22
C SER A 427 9.21 31.53 7.51
N TYR A 428 8.13 30.93 8.02
CA TYR A 428 8.18 30.02 9.17
C TYR A 428 9.27 28.94 9.03
N TYR A 429 9.31 28.27 7.86
CA TYR A 429 10.35 27.27 7.57
C TYR A 429 11.74 27.87 7.51
N GLY A 430 11.85 29.12 7.05
CA GLY A 430 13.13 29.82 7.00
C GLY A 430 13.75 30.01 8.38
N ARG A 431 12.94 30.35 9.38
CA ARG A 431 13.39 30.41 10.79
C ARG A 431 13.90 29.08 11.30
N ILE A 432 13.21 27.98 10.98
CA ILE A 432 13.64 26.64 11.41
C ILE A 432 14.98 26.28 10.77
N TYR A 433 15.12 26.46 9.45
CA TYR A 433 16.36 26.13 8.76
C TYR A 433 17.54 26.96 9.28
N ARG A 434 17.36 28.27 9.53
CA ARG A 434 18.40 29.14 10.10
C ARG A 434 18.72 28.83 11.56
N SER A 435 17.79 28.25 12.31
CA SER A 435 18.05 27.87 13.70
C SER A 435 19.15 26.80 13.85
N GLY A 436 19.40 26.01 12.80
CA GLY A 436 20.38 24.91 12.82
C GLY A 436 20.01 23.71 13.72
N HIS A 437 18.92 23.80 14.48
CA HIS A 437 18.48 22.74 15.39
C HIS A 437 17.70 21.69 14.61
N THR A 438 18.25 20.48 14.50
CA THR A 438 17.53 19.37 13.90
C THR A 438 17.93 18.02 14.45
N THR A 439 16.94 17.13 14.55
CA THR A 439 17.12 15.72 14.85
C THR A 439 16.71 14.92 13.62
N ARG A 440 17.56 14.00 13.17
CA ARG A 440 17.21 13.06 12.11
C ARG A 440 16.07 12.18 12.61
N ILE A 441 14.96 12.18 11.88
CA ILE A 441 13.84 11.27 12.13
C ILE A 441 14.14 9.96 11.43
N VAL A 442 14.34 8.89 12.21
CA VAL A 442 14.49 7.51 11.73
C VAL A 442 13.19 6.79 12.07
N SER A 443 12.45 6.42 11.02
CA SER A 443 11.14 5.80 11.16
C SER A 443 11.23 4.29 10.97
N SER A 444 10.56 3.53 11.83
CA SER A 444 10.36 2.09 11.66
C SER A 444 8.89 1.72 11.86
N GLU A 445 8.46 0.62 11.25
CA GLU A 445 7.12 0.07 11.53
C GLU A 445 7.17 -0.83 12.77
N HIS A 446 6.07 -0.92 13.52
CA HIS A 446 5.90 -1.89 14.59
C HIS A 446 4.57 -2.60 14.44
N THR A 447 4.57 -3.79 13.83
CA THR A 447 3.36 -4.48 13.37
C THR A 447 3.35 -5.94 13.77
N GLY A 448 2.20 -6.60 13.69
CA GLY A 448 2.08 -8.04 13.95
C GLY A 448 2.72 -8.93 12.87
N LEU A 449 3.22 -8.36 11.76
CA LEU A 449 3.96 -9.12 10.73
C LEU A 449 5.43 -9.31 11.07
N LEU A 450 5.98 -8.48 11.97
CA LEU A 450 7.36 -8.63 12.43
C LEU A 450 7.50 -9.86 13.33
N GLN A 451 8.57 -10.62 13.12
CA GLN A 451 8.89 -11.76 13.98
C GLN A 451 9.22 -11.25 15.39
N ARG A 452 9.06 -12.13 16.38
CA ARG A 452 9.28 -11.77 17.79
C ARG A 452 10.69 -11.19 18.05
N PRO A 453 11.79 -11.80 17.59
CA PRO A 453 13.14 -11.26 17.84
C PRO A 453 13.35 -9.87 17.23
N ASP A 454 12.78 -9.62 16.04
CA ASP A 454 12.90 -8.33 15.36
C ASP A 454 12.13 -7.23 16.09
N ARG A 455 10.98 -7.56 16.69
CA ARG A 455 10.20 -6.62 17.51
C ARG A 455 10.94 -6.25 18.79
N GLU A 456 11.45 -7.24 19.52
CA GLU A 456 12.20 -7.03 20.77
C GLU A 456 13.44 -6.16 20.51
N LEU A 457 14.20 -6.44 19.45
CA LEU A 457 15.34 -5.62 19.04
C LEU A 457 14.93 -4.18 18.68
N LEU A 458 13.80 -4.01 17.99
CA LEU A 458 13.28 -2.69 17.62
C LEU A 458 12.87 -1.87 18.85
N GLU A 459 12.19 -2.50 19.82
CA GLU A 459 11.81 -1.89 21.10
C GLU A 459 13.05 -1.45 21.90
N GLU A 460 14.06 -2.31 22.00
CA GLU A 460 15.33 -1.99 22.67
C GLU A 460 16.05 -0.81 22.01
N ARG A 461 16.16 -0.80 20.68
CA ARG A 461 16.79 0.30 19.93
C ARG A 461 16.05 1.61 20.11
N PHE A 462 14.71 1.58 20.06
CA PHE A 462 13.88 2.75 20.30
C PHE A 462 14.05 3.30 21.74
N LYS A 463 14.13 2.40 22.73
CA LYS A 463 14.37 2.77 24.13
C LYS A 463 15.76 3.38 24.32
N ARG A 464 16.80 2.77 23.72
CA ARG A 464 18.19 3.25 23.76
C ARG A 464 18.37 4.63 23.11
N GLY A 465 17.84 4.83 21.90
CA GLY A 465 17.93 6.11 21.18
C GLY A 465 19.34 6.51 20.74
N ALA A 466 20.19 5.55 20.36
CA ALA A 466 21.52 5.86 19.82
C ALA A 466 21.43 6.44 18.40
N PRO A 467 22.51 7.04 17.86
CA PRO A 467 22.52 7.54 16.48
C PRO A 467 22.15 6.45 15.48
N GLY A 468 21.12 6.72 14.66
CA GLY A 468 20.61 5.75 13.67
C GLY A 468 19.60 4.75 14.25
N ASP A 469 19.31 4.79 15.55
CA ASP A 469 18.17 4.07 16.10
C ASP A 469 16.85 4.74 15.72
N PRO A 470 15.77 3.96 15.56
CA PRO A 470 14.44 4.50 15.33
C PRO A 470 14.01 5.40 16.47
N ASN A 471 13.50 6.57 16.13
CA ASN A 471 12.91 7.53 17.07
C ASN A 471 11.46 7.90 16.69
N LEU A 472 10.94 7.32 15.62
CA LEU A 472 9.54 7.33 15.26
C LEU A 472 9.10 5.88 14.97
N LEU A 473 8.15 5.36 15.74
CA LEU A 473 7.52 4.08 15.42
C LEU A 473 6.13 4.30 14.85
N VAL A 474 5.90 3.81 13.63
CA VAL A 474 4.57 3.72 13.06
C VAL A 474 3.98 2.36 13.42
N CYS A 475 3.03 2.35 14.35
CA CYS A 475 2.59 1.13 15.00
C CYS A 475 1.12 0.82 14.77
N THR A 476 0.81 -0.47 14.74
CA THR A 476 -0.58 -0.95 14.80
C THR A 476 -1.01 -1.10 16.28
N PRO A 477 -2.12 -1.79 16.61
CA PRO A 477 -2.47 -2.06 18.02
C PRO A 477 -1.43 -2.85 18.84
N THR A 478 -0.29 -3.24 18.24
CA THR A 478 0.80 -3.95 18.93
C THR A 478 1.39 -3.15 20.09
N LEU A 479 1.41 -1.82 19.99
CA LEU A 479 1.86 -0.91 21.06
C LEU A 479 0.70 -0.25 21.81
N GLU A 480 -0.55 -0.69 21.60
CA GLU A 480 -1.68 -0.32 22.49
C GLU A 480 -1.57 -1.02 23.84
N LEU A 481 -0.94 -2.20 23.87
CA LEU A 481 -0.71 -3.02 25.06
C LEU A 481 0.54 -2.57 25.82
N GLY A 482 0.60 -2.84 27.12
CA GLY A 482 1.54 -2.32 28.14
C GLY A 482 3.04 -2.56 27.95
N VAL A 483 3.55 -2.68 26.71
CA VAL A 483 4.98 -2.76 26.40
C VAL A 483 5.68 -1.49 26.88
N ASP A 484 6.81 -1.68 27.57
CA ASP A 484 7.66 -0.59 28.05
C ASP A 484 8.65 -0.17 26.95
N VAL A 485 8.27 0.86 26.20
CA VAL A 485 9.11 1.50 25.18
C VAL A 485 9.78 2.79 25.69
N GLY A 486 9.79 3.01 27.01
CA GLY A 486 10.22 4.26 27.65
C GLY A 486 9.11 5.31 27.76
N ASP A 487 9.49 6.52 28.19
CA ASP A 487 8.57 7.66 28.25
C ASP A 487 8.53 8.41 26.92
N LEU A 488 7.38 9.03 26.65
CA LEU A 488 7.10 9.74 25.41
C LEU A 488 6.42 11.06 25.72
N SER A 489 6.91 12.16 25.14
CA SER A 489 6.25 13.47 25.27
C SER A 489 5.18 13.73 24.22
N ALA A 490 5.15 12.94 23.13
CA ALA A 490 4.19 13.11 22.04
C ALA A 490 3.73 11.77 21.43
N THR A 491 2.47 11.75 21.00
CA THR A 491 1.90 10.64 20.25
C THR A 491 0.94 11.15 19.18
N MET A 492 0.75 10.37 18.11
CA MET A 492 -0.17 10.69 17.04
C MET A 492 -1.00 9.48 16.64
N VAL A 493 -2.27 9.71 16.35
CA VAL A 493 -3.10 8.78 15.60
C VAL A 493 -3.28 9.29 14.19
N CYS A 494 -3.00 8.40 13.25
CA CYS A 494 -2.83 8.69 11.84
C CYS A 494 -4.16 8.45 11.06
N SER A 495 -5.18 7.95 11.78
CA SER A 495 -6.61 7.90 11.49
C SER A 495 -7.35 8.01 12.82
N VAL A 496 -8.63 8.38 12.82
CA VAL A 496 -9.43 8.30 14.05
C VAL A 496 -9.56 6.81 14.45
N PRO A 497 -9.11 6.40 15.65
CA PRO A 497 -9.22 5.02 16.12
C PRO A 497 -10.67 4.52 16.14
N PRO A 498 -10.91 3.21 15.94
CA PRO A 498 -12.26 2.67 15.76
C PRO A 498 -13.16 2.75 17.01
N ALA A 499 -12.57 2.85 18.21
CA ALA A 499 -13.31 3.01 19.46
C ALA A 499 -12.56 3.89 20.46
N THR A 500 -13.30 4.48 21.41
CA THR A 500 -12.77 5.32 22.49
C THR A 500 -11.71 4.60 23.34
N ALA A 501 -11.89 3.30 23.63
CA ALA A 501 -10.91 2.52 24.36
C ALA A 501 -9.54 2.50 23.66
N ASN A 502 -9.52 2.26 22.35
CA ASN A 502 -8.31 2.31 21.55
C ASN A 502 -7.70 3.71 21.55
N TYR A 503 -8.53 4.75 21.43
CA TYR A 503 -8.06 6.14 21.46
C TYR A 503 -7.32 6.46 22.77
N LEU A 504 -7.94 6.16 23.92
CA LEU A 504 -7.36 6.42 25.23
C LEU A 504 -6.09 5.58 25.48
N GLN A 505 -6.08 4.31 25.08
CA GLN A 505 -4.88 3.46 25.21
C GLN A 505 -3.72 3.94 24.36
N ARG A 506 -3.98 4.45 23.14
CA ARG A 506 -2.96 5.03 22.25
C ARG A 506 -2.44 6.36 22.78
N MET A 507 -3.34 7.26 23.20
CA MET A 507 -2.96 8.57 23.72
C MET A 507 -2.24 8.47 25.07
N GLY A 508 -2.65 7.55 25.94
CA GLY A 508 -2.02 7.28 27.25
C GLY A 508 -0.62 6.64 27.18
N ARG A 509 -0.04 6.51 25.98
CA ARG A 509 1.36 6.13 25.79
C ARG A 509 2.32 7.30 26.02
N ALA A 510 1.83 8.53 25.89
CA ALA A 510 2.61 9.73 26.14
C ALA A 510 2.25 10.36 27.50
N GLY A 511 3.22 11.07 28.09
CA GLY A 511 3.06 11.86 29.32
C GLY A 511 3.11 11.07 30.61
N ARG A 512 3.86 9.95 30.68
CA ARG A 512 3.89 9.10 31.88
C ARG A 512 4.79 9.64 32.98
N GLN A 513 5.95 10.24 32.66
CA GLN A 513 6.84 10.81 33.69
C GLN A 513 6.45 12.24 34.06
N THR A 514 6.11 13.07 33.08
CA THR A 514 5.89 14.51 33.29
C THR A 514 4.43 14.89 33.52
N GLY A 515 3.48 13.98 33.23
CA GLY A 515 2.04 14.25 33.23
C GLY A 515 1.54 15.11 32.06
N ASN A 516 2.45 15.64 31.23
CA ASN A 516 2.11 16.46 30.06
C ASN A 516 2.42 15.70 28.76
N ALA A 517 1.48 15.74 27.81
CA ALA A 517 1.65 15.09 26.51
C ALA A 517 1.06 15.95 25.37
N PHE A 518 1.70 15.90 24.21
CA PHE A 518 1.12 16.40 22.97
C PHE A 518 0.48 15.25 22.17
N CYS A 519 -0.83 15.32 22.00
CA CYS A 519 -1.64 14.30 21.35
C CYS A 519 -2.21 14.82 20.03
N LEU A 520 -1.81 14.23 18.90
CA LEU A 520 -2.25 14.66 17.57
C LEU A 520 -3.18 13.62 16.92
N SER A 521 -4.36 14.05 16.48
CA SER A 521 -5.33 13.16 15.81
C SER A 521 -5.61 13.60 14.37
N MET A 522 -5.31 12.74 13.41
CA MET A 522 -5.56 12.98 11.99
C MET A 522 -6.89 12.34 11.57
N ALA A 523 -7.88 13.15 11.19
CA ALA A 523 -9.14 12.67 10.64
C ALA A 523 -9.06 12.49 9.12
N LEU A 524 -9.42 11.30 8.63
CA LEU A 524 -9.54 11.02 7.21
C LEU A 524 -10.95 11.39 6.68
N THR A 525 -11.17 11.23 5.38
CA THR A 525 -12.48 11.46 4.73
C THR A 525 -13.46 10.30 4.89
N ARG A 526 -13.26 9.43 5.89
CA ARG A 526 -14.15 8.30 6.17
C ARG A 526 -15.35 8.79 6.99
N PRO A 527 -16.58 8.24 6.81
CA PRO A 527 -17.75 8.67 7.58
C PRO A 527 -17.52 8.66 9.09
N HIS A 528 -16.88 7.62 9.60
CA HIS A 528 -16.47 7.50 11.01
C HIS A 528 -15.56 8.66 11.47
N ASP A 529 -14.48 8.92 10.73
CA ASP A 529 -13.52 9.99 11.07
C ASP A 529 -14.17 11.38 11.00
N LEU A 530 -15.05 11.61 10.02
CA LEU A 530 -15.77 12.88 9.85
C LEU A 530 -16.77 13.14 10.99
N TYR A 531 -17.41 12.10 11.52
CA TYR A 531 -18.26 12.19 12.70
C TYR A 531 -17.47 12.70 13.91
N PHE A 532 -16.36 12.03 14.24
CA PHE A 532 -15.51 12.43 15.37
C PHE A 532 -14.67 13.68 15.12
N TYR A 533 -14.46 14.08 13.86
CA TYR A 533 -13.92 15.40 13.54
C TYR A 533 -14.92 16.51 13.93
N THR A 534 -16.21 16.27 13.72
CA THR A 534 -17.29 17.20 14.09
C THR A 534 -17.58 17.17 15.59
N GLN A 535 -17.54 15.98 16.20
CA GLN A 535 -17.81 15.73 17.63
C GLN A 535 -16.60 15.10 18.35
N PRO A 536 -15.46 15.80 18.48
CA PRO A 536 -14.24 15.20 19.04
C PRO A 536 -14.38 14.81 20.51
N LYS A 537 -15.23 15.51 21.27
CA LYS A 537 -15.48 15.21 22.69
C LYS A 537 -16.07 13.82 22.89
N GLU A 538 -16.86 13.30 21.95
CA GLU A 538 -17.43 11.96 22.06
C GLU A 538 -16.37 10.87 21.94
N MET A 539 -15.31 11.08 21.14
CA MET A 539 -14.19 10.14 21.09
C MET A 539 -13.36 10.22 22.39
N MET A 540 -13.09 11.43 22.88
CA MET A 540 -12.20 11.66 24.02
C MET A 540 -12.85 11.31 25.38
N ALA A 541 -14.13 11.61 25.55
CA ALA A 541 -14.90 11.39 26.77
C ALA A 541 -15.94 10.27 26.63
N GLY A 542 -15.91 9.52 25.53
CA GLY A 542 -16.83 8.42 25.26
C GLY A 542 -16.74 7.32 26.32
N GLN A 543 -17.83 6.55 26.45
CA GLN A 543 -17.89 5.46 27.41
C GLN A 543 -16.98 4.31 26.99
N VAL A 544 -16.00 3.98 27.84
CA VAL A 544 -15.23 2.75 27.72
C VAL A 544 -16.06 1.64 28.36
N LEU A 545 -16.73 0.85 27.53
CA LEU A 545 -17.45 -0.34 28.00
C LEU A 545 -16.43 -1.42 28.38
N PRO A 546 -16.53 -2.05 29.56
CA PRO A 546 -15.70 -3.19 29.89
C PRO A 546 -15.97 -4.33 28.89
N PRO A 547 -14.96 -5.16 28.56
CA PRO A 547 -15.20 -6.33 27.73
C PRO A 547 -16.19 -7.25 28.45
N GLY A 548 -17.34 -7.52 27.82
CA GLY A 548 -18.26 -8.53 28.29
C GLY A 548 -17.66 -9.92 28.16
N CYS A 549 -17.72 -10.69 29.24
CA CYS A 549 -17.52 -12.12 29.19
C CYS A 549 -18.90 -12.77 29.32
N PHE A 550 -19.33 -13.49 28.28
CA PHE A 550 -20.58 -14.24 28.30
C PHE A 550 -20.24 -15.72 28.56
N LEU A 551 -20.24 -16.08 29.85
CA LEU A 551 -19.92 -17.44 30.32
C LEU A 551 -21.14 -18.36 30.39
N ASN A 552 -22.34 -17.80 30.39
CA ASN A 552 -23.61 -18.53 30.30
C ASN A 552 -23.90 -19.01 28.85
N ALA A 553 -22.91 -19.67 28.24
CA ALA A 553 -22.87 -20.03 26.83
C ALA A 553 -22.63 -21.55 26.69
N PRO A 554 -23.68 -22.38 26.83
CA PRO A 554 -23.52 -23.83 26.91
C PRO A 554 -22.83 -24.40 25.66
N GLU A 555 -23.11 -23.91 24.45
CA GLU A 555 -22.45 -24.42 23.24
C GLU A 555 -20.95 -24.10 23.18
N MET A 556 -20.52 -22.94 23.71
CA MET A 556 -19.10 -22.62 23.84
C MET A 556 -18.43 -23.49 24.92
N LEU A 557 -19.11 -23.69 26.06
CA LEU A 557 -18.58 -24.48 27.17
C LEU A 557 -18.46 -25.97 26.86
N LYS A 558 -19.33 -26.55 26.02
CA LYS A 558 -19.20 -27.94 25.55
C LYS A 558 -17.84 -28.21 24.91
N ARG A 559 -17.35 -27.28 24.09
CA ARG A 559 -16.04 -27.38 23.42
C ARG A 559 -14.89 -27.23 24.41
N GLN A 560 -15.03 -26.31 25.37
CA GLN A 560 -14.06 -26.18 26.47
C GLN A 560 -14.02 -27.42 27.36
N MET A 561 -15.16 -28.08 27.56
CA MET A 561 -15.22 -29.34 28.30
C MET A 561 -14.49 -30.46 27.57
N VAL A 562 -14.66 -30.59 26.25
CA VAL A 562 -13.86 -31.53 25.44
C VAL A 562 -12.36 -31.21 25.55
N ALA A 563 -11.98 -29.94 25.45
CA ALA A 563 -10.60 -29.50 25.63
C ALA A 563 -10.05 -29.86 27.02
N PHE A 564 -10.81 -29.60 28.07
CA PHE A 564 -10.47 -29.91 29.47
C PHE A 564 -10.29 -31.42 29.68
N VAL A 565 -11.16 -32.25 29.10
CA VAL A 565 -11.05 -33.71 29.14
C VAL A 565 -9.77 -34.18 28.45
N LEU A 566 -9.47 -33.66 27.25
CA LEU A 566 -8.25 -34.00 26.51
C LEU A 566 -6.98 -33.55 27.25
N ASP A 567 -6.99 -32.38 27.88
CA ASP A 567 -5.87 -31.86 28.67
C ASP A 567 -5.64 -32.70 29.93
N CYS A 568 -6.70 -33.04 30.66
CA CYS A 568 -6.64 -33.93 31.82
C CYS A 568 -6.12 -35.32 31.46
N TRP A 569 -6.56 -35.87 30.32
CA TRP A 569 -6.05 -37.14 29.82
C TRP A 569 -4.57 -37.04 29.44
N ALA A 570 -4.17 -36.03 28.65
CA ALA A 570 -2.80 -35.85 28.20
C ALA A 570 -1.82 -35.65 29.37
N ALA A 571 -2.26 -35.03 30.47
CA ALA A 571 -1.46 -34.87 31.69
C ALA A 571 -1.22 -36.18 32.46
N GLN A 572 -2.08 -37.20 32.26
CA GLN A 572 -1.99 -38.50 32.93
C GLN A 572 -1.47 -39.63 32.02
N GLU A 573 -1.26 -39.36 30.73
CA GLU A 573 -0.75 -40.34 29.78
C GLU A 573 0.79 -40.35 29.81
N ASP A 574 1.37 -41.47 30.24
CA ASP A 574 2.82 -41.66 30.33
C ASP A 574 3.51 -41.71 28.94
N GLU A 575 2.76 -42.03 27.89
CA GLU A 575 3.25 -42.16 26.52
C GLU A 575 2.85 -40.93 25.68
N LEU A 576 3.64 -39.85 25.74
CA LEU A 576 3.40 -38.63 24.93
C LEU A 576 3.35 -38.88 23.40
N SER A 577 3.90 -40.00 22.92
CA SER A 577 3.73 -40.48 21.53
C SER A 577 2.32 -40.97 21.19
N ALA A 578 1.44 -41.14 22.18
CA ALA A 578 0.05 -41.56 22.01
C ALA A 578 -0.86 -40.47 21.44
N VAL A 579 -0.46 -39.18 21.50
CA VAL A 579 -1.14 -38.07 20.81
C VAL A 579 -0.47 -37.85 19.45
N PRO A 580 -1.10 -38.28 18.34
CA PRO A 580 -0.46 -38.16 17.04
C PRO A 580 -0.42 -36.72 16.56
N ARG A 581 0.65 -36.37 15.83
CA ARG A 581 0.75 -35.04 15.19
C ARG A 581 -0.35 -34.82 14.14
N HIS A 582 -0.79 -35.90 13.47
CA HIS A 582 -1.77 -35.82 12.39
C HIS A 582 -2.97 -36.71 12.67
N ALA A 583 -4.18 -36.18 12.45
CA ALA A 583 -5.44 -36.88 12.71
C ALA A 583 -5.56 -38.21 11.94
N PHE A 584 -4.84 -38.36 10.83
CA PHE A 584 -4.88 -39.57 10.02
C PHE A 584 -4.10 -40.75 10.63
N GLN A 585 -3.18 -40.51 11.56
CA GLN A 585 -2.37 -41.56 12.21
C GLN A 585 -3.20 -42.44 13.17
N THR A 586 -4.43 -42.05 13.47
CA THR A 586 -5.38 -42.75 14.38
C THR A 586 -6.37 -43.66 13.63
N LEU A 587 -6.58 -43.42 12.33
CA LEU A 587 -7.69 -44.00 11.58
C LEU A 587 -7.47 -45.50 11.31
N GLY A 588 -8.18 -46.35 12.05
CA GLY A 588 -8.07 -47.81 11.98
C GLY A 588 -7.28 -48.42 13.14
N ALA A 589 -6.83 -47.61 14.09
CA ALA A 589 -6.45 -48.13 15.39
C ALA A 589 -7.71 -48.52 16.17
N GLY A 590 -7.71 -49.68 16.82
CA GLY A 590 -8.80 -50.07 17.72
C GLY A 590 -8.90 -49.14 18.94
N ARG A 591 -9.75 -49.50 19.92
CA ARG A 591 -9.92 -48.73 21.16
C ARG A 591 -8.65 -48.55 22.00
N GLU A 592 -7.56 -49.24 21.64
CA GLU A 592 -6.26 -49.22 22.30
C GLU A 592 -5.36 -48.02 21.94
N LYS A 593 -5.74 -47.16 21.00
CA LYS A 593 -5.02 -45.91 20.67
C LYS A 593 -5.96 -44.71 20.69
N PHE A 594 -5.42 -43.50 20.58
CA PHE A 594 -6.21 -42.28 20.41
C PHE A 594 -7.11 -42.34 19.16
N PRO A 595 -8.38 -41.89 19.20
CA PRO A 595 -9.10 -41.25 20.32
C PRO A 595 -9.64 -42.21 21.39
N GLY A 596 -9.64 -43.53 21.13
CA GLY A 596 -10.24 -44.54 22.02
C GLY A 596 -9.73 -44.53 23.46
N ARG A 597 -8.41 -44.32 23.68
CA ARG A 597 -7.84 -44.16 25.04
C ARG A 597 -8.41 -42.93 25.77
N ALA A 598 -8.55 -41.80 25.08
CA ALA A 598 -9.11 -40.58 25.65
C ALA A 598 -10.61 -40.75 25.98
N ILE A 599 -11.34 -41.46 25.12
CA ILE A 599 -12.74 -41.81 25.37
C ILE A 599 -12.88 -42.74 26.59
N ALA A 600 -12.03 -43.77 26.69
CA ALA A 600 -12.02 -44.68 27.83
C ALA A 600 -11.67 -43.95 29.14
N PHE A 601 -10.69 -43.04 29.09
CA PHE A 601 -10.34 -42.17 30.22
C PHE A 601 -11.53 -41.32 30.67
N PHE A 602 -12.21 -40.66 29.72
CA PHE A 602 -13.40 -39.89 30.04
C PHE A 602 -14.49 -40.75 30.67
N GLN A 603 -14.80 -41.93 30.11
CA GLN A 603 -15.79 -42.85 30.65
C GLN A 603 -15.44 -43.32 32.07
N GLN A 604 -14.16 -43.55 32.37
CA GLN A 604 -13.70 -43.95 33.70
C GLN A 604 -13.82 -42.82 34.74
N HIS A 605 -13.60 -41.56 34.33
CA HIS A 605 -13.55 -40.40 35.22
C HIS A 605 -14.72 -39.42 35.03
N GLN A 606 -15.80 -39.86 34.38
CA GLN A 606 -16.85 -38.99 33.84
C GLN A 606 -17.49 -38.06 34.88
N ALA A 607 -17.93 -38.62 36.01
CA ALA A 607 -18.55 -37.85 37.09
C ALA A 607 -17.58 -36.85 37.72
N GLN A 608 -16.33 -37.25 37.90
CA GLN A 608 -15.29 -36.41 38.50
C GLN A 608 -14.90 -35.25 37.57
N LEU A 609 -14.69 -35.52 36.28
CA LEU A 609 -14.33 -34.49 35.28
C LEU A 609 -15.47 -33.50 35.08
N THR A 610 -16.72 -33.97 35.02
CA THR A 610 -17.90 -33.11 34.89
C THR A 610 -18.08 -32.20 36.09
N ALA A 611 -17.99 -32.75 37.31
CA ALA A 611 -18.10 -31.96 38.53
C ALA A 611 -16.97 -30.90 38.62
N ARG A 612 -15.72 -31.31 38.37
CA ARG A 612 -14.57 -30.39 38.37
C ARG A 612 -14.70 -29.28 37.32
N PHE A 613 -15.26 -29.58 36.16
CA PHE A 613 -15.47 -28.56 35.13
C PHE A 613 -16.58 -27.58 35.52
N LEU A 614 -17.72 -28.07 36.03
CA LEU A 614 -18.83 -27.21 36.47
C LEU A 614 -18.47 -26.33 37.67
N GLU A 615 -17.59 -26.79 38.56
CA GLU A 615 -17.06 -26.01 39.69
C GLU A 615 -16.33 -24.74 39.22
N LEU A 616 -15.70 -24.77 38.03
CA LEU A 616 -15.05 -23.58 37.44
C LEU A 616 -16.04 -22.46 37.06
N PHE A 617 -17.34 -22.78 36.97
CA PHE A 617 -18.40 -21.86 36.51
C PHE A 617 -19.56 -21.78 37.51
N GLU A 618 -19.31 -22.07 38.79
CA GLU A 618 -20.36 -22.20 39.80
C GLU A 618 -21.23 -20.93 39.95
N ASP A 619 -20.65 -19.75 39.82
CA ASP A 619 -21.39 -18.48 39.95
C ASP A 619 -21.89 -17.88 38.61
N GLU A 620 -21.53 -18.50 37.49
CA GLU A 620 -21.69 -17.90 36.15
C GLU A 620 -22.75 -18.59 35.28
N LEU A 621 -23.01 -19.88 35.54
CA LEU A 621 -24.04 -20.65 34.83
C LEU A 621 -25.38 -20.62 35.56
N ASP A 622 -26.43 -20.24 34.84
CA ASP A 622 -27.80 -20.35 35.33
C ASP A 622 -28.26 -21.81 35.49
N GLY A 623 -29.39 -22.01 36.18
CA GLY A 623 -29.92 -23.36 36.46
C GLY A 623 -30.12 -24.22 35.19
N PRO A 624 -30.82 -23.72 34.15
CA PRO A 624 -31.01 -24.44 32.89
C PRO A 624 -29.70 -24.81 32.19
N ASN A 625 -28.75 -23.88 32.04
CA ASN A 625 -27.50 -24.14 31.32
C ASN A 625 -26.55 -25.02 32.13
N ARG A 626 -26.55 -24.91 33.46
CA ARG A 626 -25.85 -25.86 34.34
C ARG A 626 -26.38 -27.27 34.15
N GLN A 627 -27.69 -27.44 34.15
CA GLN A 627 -28.31 -28.75 33.91
C GLN A 627 -27.93 -29.28 32.53
N ALA A 628 -28.00 -28.46 31.48
CA ALA A 628 -27.60 -28.86 30.13
C ALA A 628 -26.12 -29.28 30.04
N MET A 629 -25.22 -28.58 30.73
CA MET A 629 -23.80 -28.94 30.79
C MET A 629 -23.54 -30.20 31.61
N GLN A 630 -24.31 -30.40 32.69
CA GLN A 630 -24.27 -31.61 33.49
C GLN A 630 -24.76 -32.83 32.69
N GLU A 631 -25.86 -32.68 31.96
CA GLU A 631 -26.39 -33.71 31.06
C GLU A 631 -25.38 -34.04 29.95
N PHE A 632 -24.74 -33.03 29.35
CA PHE A 632 -23.70 -33.23 28.34
C PHE A 632 -22.47 -33.95 28.89
N GLY A 633 -22.03 -33.60 30.09
CA GLY A 633 -20.86 -34.19 30.75
C GLY A 633 -21.10 -35.61 31.28
N LEU A 634 -22.30 -35.91 31.75
CA LEU A 634 -22.69 -37.25 32.20
C LEU A 634 -23.28 -38.12 31.07
N GLY A 635 -23.58 -37.52 29.94
CA GLY A 635 -24.11 -38.18 28.75
C GLY A 635 -23.03 -38.86 27.90
N PRO A 636 -23.46 -39.61 26.87
CA PRO A 636 -22.56 -40.18 25.88
C PRO A 636 -22.06 -39.16 24.84
N ASP A 637 -22.40 -37.87 24.99
CA ASP A 637 -22.19 -36.84 23.97
C ASP A 637 -20.71 -36.61 23.64
N ILE A 638 -19.83 -36.50 24.64
CA ILE A 638 -18.38 -36.30 24.39
C ILE A 638 -17.76 -37.50 23.67
N PRO A 639 -17.94 -38.75 24.13
CA PRO A 639 -17.52 -39.95 23.39
C PRO A 639 -18.06 -39.98 21.97
N ARG A 640 -19.36 -39.74 21.82
CA ARG A 640 -20.04 -39.77 20.52
C ARG A 640 -19.50 -38.69 19.58
N TRP A 641 -19.26 -37.48 20.08
CA TRP A 641 -18.76 -36.38 19.27
C TRP A 641 -17.33 -36.65 18.76
N LEU A 642 -16.47 -37.22 19.62
CA LEU A 642 -15.14 -37.67 19.20
C LEU A 642 -15.23 -38.81 18.18
N ASP A 643 -16.04 -39.82 18.43
CA ASP A 643 -16.25 -40.95 17.53
C ASP A 643 -16.80 -40.48 16.18
N ASP A 644 -17.89 -39.70 16.16
CA ASP A 644 -18.54 -39.16 14.96
C ASP A 644 -17.54 -38.33 14.13
N ALA A 645 -16.70 -37.51 14.78
CA ALA A 645 -15.69 -36.70 14.09
C ALA A 645 -14.61 -37.57 13.40
N PHE A 646 -14.12 -38.62 14.08
CA PHE A 646 -13.14 -39.52 13.51
C PHE A 646 -13.74 -40.49 12.48
N GLU A 647 -14.99 -40.93 12.68
CA GLU A 647 -15.74 -41.75 11.75
C GLU A 647 -15.99 -40.98 10.45
N ALA A 648 -16.41 -39.72 10.52
CA ALA A 648 -16.57 -38.87 9.34
C ALA A 648 -15.28 -38.75 8.51
N VAL A 649 -14.11 -38.64 9.16
CA VAL A 649 -12.82 -38.65 8.45
C VAL A 649 -12.49 -40.03 7.88
N ALA A 650 -12.79 -41.10 8.62
CA ALA A 650 -12.58 -42.48 8.18
C ALA A 650 -13.45 -42.80 6.95
N GLU A 651 -14.73 -42.43 6.98
CA GLU A 651 -15.68 -42.54 5.88
C GLU A 651 -15.20 -41.73 4.69
N ARG A 652 -14.82 -40.46 4.89
CA ARG A 652 -14.32 -39.61 3.81
C ARG A 652 -13.06 -40.19 3.17
N ARG A 653 -12.13 -40.72 3.96
CA ARG A 653 -10.96 -41.44 3.45
C ARG A 653 -11.37 -42.68 2.65
N ASN A 654 -12.28 -43.49 3.17
CA ASN A 654 -12.73 -44.72 2.54
C ASN A 654 -13.45 -44.43 1.23
N GLU A 655 -14.27 -43.39 1.18
CA GLU A 655 -14.93 -42.88 -0.02
C GLU A 655 -13.91 -42.45 -1.07
N LEU A 656 -12.95 -41.60 -0.71
CA LEU A 656 -11.88 -41.15 -1.61
C LEU A 656 -11.03 -42.33 -2.11
N ARG A 657 -10.73 -43.32 -1.26
CA ARG A 657 -10.02 -44.55 -1.66
C ARG A 657 -10.85 -45.39 -2.62
N LYS A 658 -12.12 -45.64 -2.33
CA LYS A 658 -13.03 -46.38 -3.22
C LYS A 658 -13.13 -45.72 -4.59
N GLN A 659 -13.19 -44.38 -4.63
CA GLN A 659 -13.19 -43.62 -5.89
C GLN A 659 -11.85 -43.79 -6.63
N VAL A 660 -10.71 -43.72 -5.94
CA VAL A 660 -9.40 -44.01 -6.55
C VAL A 660 -9.33 -45.44 -7.11
N ASP A 661 -9.76 -46.44 -6.34
CA ASP A 661 -9.74 -47.85 -6.74
C ASP A 661 -10.69 -48.11 -7.93
N HIS A 662 -11.83 -47.44 -7.98
CA HIS A 662 -12.76 -47.51 -9.10
C HIS A 662 -12.14 -46.95 -10.38
N LEU A 663 -11.50 -45.78 -10.31
CA LEU A 663 -10.79 -45.18 -11.44
C LEU A 663 -9.61 -46.05 -11.89
N GLU A 664 -8.86 -46.65 -10.95
CA GLU A 664 -7.75 -47.57 -11.23
C GLU A 664 -8.24 -48.81 -11.99
N LYS A 665 -9.38 -49.40 -11.57
CA LYS A 665 -9.99 -50.55 -12.26
C LYS A 665 -10.46 -50.18 -13.67
N ARG A 666 -11.11 -49.03 -13.85
CA ARG A 666 -11.53 -48.57 -15.19
C ARG A 666 -10.31 -48.31 -16.08
N PHE A 667 -9.27 -47.70 -15.54
CA PHE A 667 -8.01 -47.48 -16.26
C PHE A 667 -7.41 -48.81 -16.76
N GLN A 668 -7.33 -49.81 -15.88
CA GLN A 668 -6.85 -51.15 -16.24
C GLN A 668 -7.76 -51.85 -17.27
N GLN A 669 -9.07 -51.65 -17.20
CA GLN A 669 -10.02 -52.22 -18.16
C GLN A 669 -9.79 -51.66 -19.57
N VAL A 670 -9.68 -50.32 -19.70
CA VAL A 670 -9.39 -49.65 -20.99
C VAL A 670 -7.95 -49.95 -21.47
N GLU A 671 -7.05 -50.32 -20.55
CA GLU A 671 -5.70 -50.80 -20.87
C GLU A 671 -5.67 -52.21 -21.43
N GLN A 672 -6.46 -53.13 -20.87
CA GLN A 672 -6.51 -54.54 -21.26
C GLN A 672 -7.45 -54.80 -22.45
N ASP A 673 -8.50 -54.01 -22.59
CA ASP A 673 -9.49 -54.10 -23.67
C ASP A 673 -9.73 -52.71 -24.29
N PRO A 674 -8.90 -52.30 -25.28
CA PRO A 674 -9.04 -51.01 -25.94
C PRO A 674 -10.37 -50.85 -26.69
N ASP A 675 -11.04 -51.93 -27.08
CA ASP A 675 -12.33 -51.86 -27.77
C ASP A 675 -13.50 -51.54 -26.82
N SER A 676 -13.24 -51.50 -25.50
CA SER A 676 -14.20 -51.09 -24.46
C SER A 676 -14.44 -49.57 -24.38
N SER A 677 -13.81 -48.80 -25.28
CA SER A 677 -13.90 -47.34 -25.39
C SER A 677 -13.78 -46.90 -26.85
N ASP A 678 -14.57 -45.90 -27.25
CA ASP A 678 -14.50 -45.30 -28.59
C ASP A 678 -13.21 -44.47 -28.79
N ASP A 679 -12.57 -44.00 -27.71
CA ASP A 679 -11.27 -43.28 -27.72
C ASP A 679 -10.43 -43.61 -26.46
N PRO A 680 -9.68 -44.74 -26.50
CA PRO A 680 -8.97 -45.27 -25.33
C PRO A 680 -7.85 -44.36 -24.80
N ASP A 681 -7.21 -43.59 -25.67
CA ASP A 681 -6.08 -42.72 -25.28
C ASP A 681 -6.55 -41.47 -24.54
N THR A 682 -7.71 -40.92 -24.93
CA THR A 682 -8.33 -39.79 -24.24
C THR A 682 -8.90 -40.22 -22.89
N GLU A 683 -9.65 -41.31 -22.83
CA GLU A 683 -10.25 -41.81 -21.58
C GLU A 683 -9.17 -42.19 -20.54
N LYS A 684 -8.07 -42.82 -20.95
CA LYS A 684 -6.94 -43.12 -20.04
C LYS A 684 -6.33 -41.87 -19.40
N ARG A 685 -6.20 -40.77 -20.16
CA ARG A 685 -5.66 -39.49 -19.63
C ARG A 685 -6.61 -38.86 -18.61
N GLU A 686 -7.91 -38.85 -18.88
CA GLU A 686 -8.94 -38.33 -17.96
C GLU A 686 -8.95 -39.11 -16.64
N LEU A 687 -8.95 -40.45 -16.73
CA LEU A 687 -8.88 -41.33 -15.55
C LEU A 687 -7.61 -41.12 -14.71
N GLU A 688 -6.45 -40.91 -15.34
CA GLU A 688 -5.22 -40.59 -14.62
C GLU A 688 -5.27 -39.25 -13.89
N ASP A 689 -5.81 -38.21 -14.52
CA ASP A 689 -5.90 -36.88 -13.94
C ASP A 689 -6.89 -36.86 -12.76
N ALA A 690 -8.07 -37.48 -12.91
CA ALA A 690 -9.03 -37.68 -11.83
C ALA A 690 -8.41 -38.42 -10.64
N ARG A 691 -7.61 -39.48 -10.90
CA ARG A 691 -6.90 -40.24 -9.87
C ARG A 691 -5.88 -39.39 -9.11
N ARG A 692 -5.14 -38.51 -9.78
CA ARG A 692 -4.16 -37.62 -9.13
C ARG A 692 -4.83 -36.61 -8.19
N VAL A 693 -5.98 -36.07 -8.57
CA VAL A 693 -6.78 -35.14 -7.73
C VAL A 693 -7.18 -35.83 -6.44
N LEU A 694 -7.78 -37.03 -6.53
CA LEU A 694 -8.21 -37.78 -5.35
C LEU A 694 -7.02 -38.19 -4.45
N LYS A 695 -5.88 -38.58 -5.04
CA LYS A 695 -4.64 -38.86 -4.30
C LYS A 695 -4.10 -37.63 -3.55
N ARG A 696 -4.28 -36.42 -4.07
CA ARG A 696 -3.90 -35.17 -3.39
C ARG A 696 -4.84 -34.87 -2.21
N LEU A 697 -6.15 -35.02 -2.39
CA LEU A 697 -7.12 -34.86 -1.28
C LEU A 697 -6.81 -35.84 -0.15
N LEU A 698 -6.45 -37.08 -0.48
CA LEU A 698 -5.97 -38.06 0.50
C LEU A 698 -4.68 -37.62 1.20
N LYS A 699 -3.75 -36.98 0.49
CA LYS A 699 -2.51 -36.45 1.09
C LYS A 699 -2.78 -35.26 2.02
N GLU A 700 -3.62 -34.31 1.62
CA GLU A 700 -4.01 -33.16 2.45
C GLU A 700 -4.71 -33.61 3.72
N LEU A 701 -5.62 -34.57 3.60
CA LEU A 701 -6.30 -35.20 4.74
C LEU A 701 -5.29 -35.92 5.66
N ARG A 702 -4.23 -36.52 5.11
CA ARG A 702 -3.17 -37.21 5.87
C ARG A 702 -2.25 -36.27 6.65
N GLU A 703 -1.94 -35.11 6.08
CA GLU A 703 -0.97 -34.14 6.64
C GLU A 703 -1.65 -33.11 7.56
N LYS A 704 -2.98 -33.15 7.71
CA LYS A 704 -3.73 -32.25 8.59
C LYS A 704 -3.29 -32.40 10.05
N TYR A 705 -2.82 -31.31 10.65
CA TYR A 705 -2.45 -31.26 12.07
C TYR A 705 -3.68 -31.53 12.95
N ILE A 706 -3.49 -32.28 14.04
CA ILE A 706 -4.60 -32.80 14.85
C ILE A 706 -5.43 -31.70 15.53
N LEU A 707 -4.81 -30.60 15.99
CA LEU A 707 -5.56 -29.50 16.60
C LEU A 707 -6.43 -28.76 15.57
N ASN A 708 -5.91 -28.54 14.35
CA ASN A 708 -6.69 -27.95 13.26
C ASN A 708 -7.84 -28.86 12.84
N PHE A 709 -7.67 -30.17 12.96
CA PHE A 709 -8.76 -31.12 12.74
C PHE A 709 -9.86 -30.94 13.78
N PHE A 710 -9.54 -30.88 15.07
CA PHE A 710 -10.54 -30.69 16.12
C PHE A 710 -11.27 -29.35 16.04
N THR A 711 -10.57 -28.27 15.69
CA THR A 711 -11.20 -26.97 15.53
C THR A 711 -12.14 -26.95 14.34
N ASP A 712 -11.74 -27.51 13.19
CA ASP A 712 -12.59 -27.61 11.99
C ASP A 712 -13.81 -28.52 12.20
N ALA A 713 -13.68 -29.53 13.06
CA ALA A 713 -14.77 -30.42 13.47
C ALA A 713 -15.66 -29.83 14.59
N GLY A 714 -15.34 -28.62 15.08
CA GLY A 714 -16.06 -27.96 16.17
C GLY A 714 -15.80 -28.55 17.56
N LEU A 715 -14.92 -29.55 17.70
CA LEU A 715 -14.59 -30.22 18.97
C LEU A 715 -13.83 -29.32 19.94
N LEU A 716 -12.94 -28.47 19.41
CA LEU A 716 -12.16 -27.52 20.20
C LEU A 716 -12.54 -26.07 19.89
N PRO A 717 -12.35 -25.15 20.84
CA PRO A 717 -12.54 -23.72 20.60
C PRO A 717 -11.61 -23.21 19.49
N ASN A 718 -12.19 -22.52 18.51
CA ASN A 718 -11.45 -22.04 17.33
C ASN A 718 -10.97 -20.57 17.47
N TYR A 719 -11.27 -19.90 18.60
CA TYR A 719 -10.91 -18.49 18.83
C TYR A 719 -9.40 -18.21 18.80
N ALA A 720 -8.57 -19.22 19.02
CA ALA A 720 -7.12 -19.13 19.05
C ALA A 720 -6.42 -19.67 17.77
N PHE A 721 -7.17 -20.32 16.86
CA PHE A 721 -6.61 -20.94 15.65
C PHE A 721 -7.24 -20.28 14.40
N PRO A 722 -6.57 -19.30 13.77
CA PRO A 722 -7.13 -18.67 12.56
C PRO A 722 -7.29 -19.67 11.42
N GLU A 723 -8.23 -19.39 10.50
CA GLU A 723 -8.32 -20.01 9.16
C GLU A 723 -6.91 -20.10 8.55
N PRO A 724 -6.55 -21.20 7.84
CA PRO A 724 -5.26 -21.28 7.17
C PRO A 724 -5.05 -20.04 6.31
N GLY A 725 -4.11 -19.19 6.74
CA GLY A 725 -3.82 -17.92 6.08
C GLY A 725 -3.25 -18.16 4.68
N VAL A 726 -3.35 -17.14 3.84
CA VAL A 726 -2.67 -17.14 2.55
C VAL A 726 -1.24 -16.65 2.78
N THR A 727 -0.27 -17.36 2.22
CA THR A 727 1.15 -16.96 2.30
C THR A 727 1.53 -16.14 1.07
N LEU A 728 2.15 -14.99 1.27
CA LEU A 728 2.87 -14.25 0.25
C LEU A 728 4.37 -14.51 0.40
N ARG A 729 4.97 -15.11 -0.62
CA ARG A 729 6.42 -15.25 -0.72
C ARG A 729 7.00 -14.05 -1.46
N SER A 730 7.70 -13.18 -0.73
CA SER A 730 8.48 -12.09 -1.31
C SER A 730 9.91 -12.57 -1.56
N VAL A 731 10.29 -12.65 -2.83
CA VAL A 731 11.64 -13.01 -3.25
C VAL A 731 12.38 -11.73 -3.66
N VAL A 732 13.39 -11.36 -2.86
CA VAL A 732 14.24 -10.20 -3.10
C VAL A 732 15.60 -10.68 -3.58
N LYS A 733 15.99 -10.31 -4.80
CA LYS A 733 17.27 -10.74 -5.38
C LYS A 733 18.43 -9.91 -4.82
N ARG A 734 19.36 -10.51 -4.08
CA ARG A 734 20.68 -9.91 -3.79
C ARG A 734 21.58 -9.98 -5.04
N LYS A 735 22.50 -9.01 -5.18
CA LYS A 735 23.44 -8.98 -6.31
C LYS A 735 24.43 -10.16 -6.25
N ASP A 736 24.97 -10.52 -7.41
CA ASP A 736 25.52 -11.83 -7.80
C ASP A 736 26.87 -12.26 -7.17
N GLU A 737 27.06 -12.16 -5.85
CA GLU A 737 28.23 -12.75 -5.17
C GLU A 737 27.79 -13.83 -4.16
N GLY A 738 27.79 -15.09 -4.62
CA GLY A 738 27.47 -16.28 -3.81
C GLY A 738 26.95 -17.47 -4.63
N PRO A 739 26.90 -18.70 -4.07
CA PRO A 739 26.17 -19.84 -4.63
C PRO A 739 24.69 -19.50 -4.88
N PHE A 740 24.00 -20.24 -5.74
CA PHE A 740 22.65 -19.89 -6.23
C PHE A 740 21.60 -19.63 -5.11
N ASP A 741 21.73 -20.30 -3.96
CA ASP A 741 20.80 -20.20 -2.82
C ASP A 741 21.04 -18.95 -1.94
N GLU A 742 22.27 -18.44 -1.87
CA GLU A 742 22.62 -17.23 -1.07
C GLU A 742 22.27 -15.92 -1.79
N ARG A 743 21.85 -15.98 -3.06
CA ARG A 743 21.52 -14.82 -3.91
C ARG A 743 20.12 -14.26 -3.69
N TYR A 744 19.27 -14.92 -2.90
CA TYR A 744 17.88 -14.54 -2.74
C TYR A 744 17.48 -14.52 -1.26
N GLU A 745 17.07 -13.36 -0.78
CA GLU A 745 16.42 -13.25 0.51
C GLU A 745 14.92 -13.51 0.28
N THR A 746 14.42 -14.61 0.85
CA THR A 746 12.98 -14.93 0.82
C THR A 746 12.37 -14.50 2.14
N ARG A 747 11.34 -13.67 2.06
CA ARG A 747 10.49 -13.30 3.20
C ARG A 747 9.09 -13.82 2.98
N GLU A 748 8.46 -14.32 4.04
CA GLU A 748 7.12 -14.87 3.99
C GLU A 748 6.18 -14.05 4.86
N TYR A 749 5.07 -13.60 4.29
CA TYR A 749 4.04 -12.87 5.00
C TYR A 749 2.75 -13.67 4.97
N VAL A 750 2.11 -13.82 6.13
CA VAL A 750 0.82 -14.55 6.25
C VAL A 750 -0.29 -13.56 6.56
N ARG A 751 -1.41 -13.67 5.85
CA ARG A 751 -2.62 -12.88 6.09
C ARG A 751 -3.83 -13.81 6.16
N ALA A 752 -4.81 -13.44 6.99
CA ALA A 752 -6.10 -14.12 7.02
C ALA A 752 -6.70 -14.18 5.60
N ALA A 753 -7.30 -15.31 5.22
CA ALA A 753 -7.73 -15.52 3.84
C ALA A 753 -8.77 -14.50 3.37
N SER A 754 -9.65 -14.05 4.26
CA SER A 754 -10.63 -12.98 4.03
C SER A 754 -10.01 -11.63 3.61
N ALA A 755 -8.83 -11.28 4.14
CA ALA A 755 -8.10 -10.08 3.73
C ALA A 755 -7.24 -10.37 2.49
N ALA A 756 -6.57 -11.52 2.48
CA ALA A 756 -5.63 -11.89 1.44
C ALA A 756 -6.28 -12.00 0.06
N ILE A 757 -7.52 -12.46 -0.04
CA ILE A 757 -8.27 -12.58 -1.31
C ILE A 757 -8.32 -11.27 -2.12
N ARG A 758 -8.07 -10.12 -1.47
CA ARG A 758 -7.91 -8.79 -2.09
C ARG A 758 -6.48 -8.27 -1.96
N GLU A 759 -5.86 -8.38 -0.78
CA GLU A 759 -4.53 -7.81 -0.52
C GLU A 759 -3.41 -8.52 -1.29
N PHE A 760 -3.50 -9.85 -1.44
CA PHE A 760 -2.56 -10.68 -2.19
C PHE A 760 -3.04 -11.01 -3.60
N ALA A 761 -4.14 -10.41 -4.06
CA ALA A 761 -4.61 -10.61 -5.42
C ALA A 761 -3.61 -10.05 -6.45
N PRO A 762 -3.52 -10.63 -7.66
CA PRO A 762 -2.63 -10.16 -8.72
C PRO A 762 -2.76 -8.67 -9.02
N PHE A 763 -1.63 -8.06 -9.39
CA PHE A 763 -1.44 -6.63 -9.68
C PHE A 763 -1.49 -5.70 -8.47
N ASN A 764 -2.00 -6.14 -7.31
CA ASN A 764 -1.98 -5.31 -6.11
C ASN A 764 -0.55 -5.07 -5.63
N SER A 765 -0.37 -3.99 -4.87
CA SER A 765 0.86 -3.73 -4.13
C SER A 765 0.65 -4.05 -2.67
N PHE A 766 1.53 -4.87 -2.10
CA PHE A 766 1.55 -5.19 -0.68
C PHE A 766 2.70 -4.46 0.00
N TYR A 767 2.43 -3.87 1.17
CA TYR A 767 3.39 -3.11 1.95
C TYR A 767 3.72 -3.81 3.26
N ALA A 768 4.99 -4.12 3.50
CA ALA A 768 5.47 -4.75 4.74
C ALA A 768 6.96 -4.47 4.93
N GLU A 769 7.41 -4.28 6.16
CA GLU A 769 8.81 -4.07 6.54
C GLU A 769 9.49 -2.95 5.74
N GLY A 770 8.79 -1.81 5.59
CA GLY A 770 9.27 -0.67 4.80
C GLY A 770 9.43 -0.95 3.31
N ARG A 771 8.85 -2.05 2.80
CA ARG A 771 8.90 -2.43 1.38
C ARG A 771 7.53 -2.44 0.74
N LYS A 772 7.51 -2.18 -0.56
CA LYS A 772 6.39 -2.27 -1.49
C LYS A 772 6.69 -3.35 -2.52
N VAL A 773 5.90 -4.41 -2.53
CA VAL A 773 6.06 -5.52 -3.48
C VAL A 773 4.78 -5.72 -4.26
N GLN A 774 4.90 -5.89 -5.58
CA GLN A 774 3.74 -6.12 -6.44
C GLN A 774 3.50 -7.63 -6.59
N ILE A 775 2.27 -8.08 -6.36
CA ILE A 775 1.91 -9.48 -6.56
C ILE A 775 1.81 -9.77 -8.06
N ARG A 776 2.65 -10.69 -8.54
CA ARG A 776 2.76 -11.02 -9.98
C ARG A 776 2.64 -12.50 -10.29
N GLN A 777 2.56 -13.34 -9.27
CA GLN A 777 2.46 -14.78 -9.45
C GLN A 777 1.55 -15.35 -8.38
N ILE A 778 0.74 -16.33 -8.78
CA ILE A 778 -0.09 -17.12 -7.89
C ILE A 778 0.38 -18.56 -7.92
N ASP A 779 0.10 -19.30 -6.86
CA ASP A 779 0.33 -20.73 -6.84
C ASP A 779 -0.77 -21.45 -7.63
N ILE A 780 -0.35 -22.18 -8.66
CA ILE A 780 -1.24 -22.97 -9.52
C ILE A 780 -0.98 -24.48 -9.37
N GLY A 781 -0.17 -24.90 -8.39
CA GLY A 781 0.26 -26.28 -8.23
C GLY A 781 1.40 -26.66 -9.18
N SER A 782 1.65 -27.96 -9.31
CA SER A 782 2.65 -28.50 -10.24
C SER A 782 2.01 -28.88 -11.58
N SER A 783 2.82 -29.07 -12.63
CA SER A 783 2.32 -29.59 -13.91
C SER A 783 1.62 -30.94 -13.79
N SER A 784 2.00 -31.76 -12.80
CA SER A 784 1.37 -33.06 -12.52
C SER A 784 0.11 -32.97 -11.66
N GLN A 785 -0.07 -31.87 -10.92
CA GLN A 785 -1.19 -31.63 -10.02
C GLN A 785 -1.57 -30.13 -10.03
N PRO A 786 -2.17 -29.65 -11.14
CA PRO A 786 -2.64 -28.28 -11.21
C PRO A 786 -3.75 -28.03 -10.19
N LEU A 787 -3.84 -26.79 -9.71
CA LEU A 787 -4.91 -26.31 -8.80
C LEU A 787 -6.11 -25.72 -9.56
N PHE A 788 -6.19 -25.91 -10.88
CA PHE A 788 -7.29 -25.42 -11.69
C PHE A 788 -8.53 -26.30 -11.49
N GLU A 789 -9.60 -25.71 -10.98
CA GLU A 789 -10.88 -26.38 -10.78
C GLU A 789 -11.96 -25.74 -11.66
N GLN A 790 -12.79 -26.53 -12.34
CA GLN A 790 -13.94 -26.00 -13.06
C GLN A 790 -15.14 -25.87 -12.13
N TRP A 791 -15.72 -24.67 -12.09
CA TRP A 791 -16.86 -24.35 -11.25
C TRP A 791 -17.99 -23.76 -12.08
N ARG A 792 -19.23 -24.07 -11.68
CA ARG A 792 -20.45 -23.60 -12.31
C ARG A 792 -21.24 -22.72 -11.35
N PHE A 793 -21.59 -21.51 -11.79
CA PHE A 793 -22.37 -20.55 -11.02
C PHE A 793 -23.85 -20.62 -11.35
N CYS A 794 -24.72 -20.39 -10.35
CA CYS A 794 -26.12 -20.12 -10.61
C CYS A 794 -26.35 -18.63 -10.90
N PRO A 795 -27.07 -18.29 -11.98
CA PRO A 795 -27.35 -16.89 -12.30
C PRO A 795 -28.38 -16.25 -11.38
N ASP A 796 -29.21 -17.02 -10.67
CA ASP A 796 -30.32 -16.48 -9.88
C ASP A 796 -30.20 -16.67 -8.36
N CYS A 797 -29.48 -17.69 -7.87
CA CYS A 797 -29.27 -17.92 -6.44
C CYS A 797 -27.77 -18.07 -6.10
N HIS A 798 -27.46 -18.26 -4.82
CA HIS A 798 -26.08 -18.31 -4.32
C HIS A 798 -25.38 -19.67 -4.53
N TYR A 799 -26.07 -20.64 -5.15
CA TYR A 799 -25.52 -21.98 -5.38
C TYR A 799 -24.41 -21.99 -6.44
N MET A 800 -23.36 -22.76 -6.16
CA MET A 800 -22.35 -23.12 -7.14
C MET A 800 -21.78 -24.50 -6.83
N THR A 801 -21.29 -25.19 -7.86
CA THR A 801 -20.71 -26.53 -7.71
C THR A 801 -19.47 -26.71 -8.57
N ARG A 802 -18.57 -27.57 -8.12
CA ARG A 802 -17.48 -28.10 -8.94
C ARG A 802 -18.08 -28.96 -10.04
N GLN A 803 -17.56 -28.84 -11.25
CA GLN A 803 -17.91 -29.76 -12.34
C GLN A 803 -17.13 -31.05 -12.15
N ALA A 804 -17.83 -32.14 -11.82
CA ALA A 804 -17.32 -33.49 -11.95
C ALA A 804 -17.46 -33.97 -13.40
N GLU A 805 -16.68 -34.97 -13.82
CA GLU A 805 -16.84 -35.63 -15.11
C GLU A 805 -18.22 -36.33 -15.16
N GLY A 806 -19.20 -35.68 -15.80
CA GLY A 806 -20.60 -36.08 -15.88
C GLY A 806 -21.46 -35.00 -16.55
N LYS A 807 -22.69 -35.36 -16.98
CA LYS A 807 -23.61 -34.40 -17.62
C LYS A 807 -24.07 -33.36 -16.61
N ALA A 808 -23.90 -32.07 -16.92
CA ALA A 808 -24.31 -30.98 -16.03
C ALA A 808 -25.82 -31.07 -15.74
N PRO A 809 -26.27 -30.78 -14.50
CA PRO A 809 -27.69 -30.71 -14.18
C PRO A 809 -28.39 -29.72 -15.12
N GLU A 810 -29.51 -30.10 -15.72
CA GLU A 810 -30.28 -29.23 -16.62
C GLU A 810 -30.84 -27.99 -15.90
N ARG A 811 -30.95 -28.06 -14.57
CA ARG A 811 -31.45 -26.97 -13.71
C ARG A 811 -30.64 -26.89 -12.42
N CYS A 812 -30.61 -25.72 -11.81
CA CYS A 812 -29.98 -25.52 -10.51
C CYS A 812 -30.64 -26.39 -9.42
N PRO A 813 -29.87 -27.17 -8.63
CA PRO A 813 -30.40 -27.98 -7.52
C PRO A 813 -31.07 -27.20 -6.38
N ARG A 814 -30.82 -25.89 -6.27
CA ARG A 814 -31.40 -25.05 -5.19
C ARG A 814 -32.62 -24.27 -5.62
N CYS A 815 -32.54 -23.57 -6.75
CA CYS A 815 -33.62 -22.68 -7.23
C CYS A 815 -34.28 -23.13 -8.52
N SER A 816 -33.88 -24.28 -9.09
CA SER A 816 -34.43 -24.82 -10.34
C SER A 816 -34.28 -23.93 -11.58
N CYS A 817 -33.39 -22.92 -11.51
CA CYS A 817 -33.08 -22.03 -12.64
C CYS A 817 -32.50 -22.81 -13.83
N PRO A 818 -33.04 -22.64 -15.05
CA PRO A 818 -32.54 -23.30 -16.27
C PRO A 818 -31.22 -22.69 -16.77
N GLY A 819 -30.95 -21.41 -16.48
CA GLY A 819 -29.71 -20.74 -16.88
C GLY A 819 -28.45 -21.31 -16.22
N PHE A 820 -28.60 -22.20 -15.25
CA PHE A 820 -27.49 -22.96 -14.66
C PHE A 820 -26.81 -23.90 -15.66
N ALA A 821 -27.55 -24.45 -16.63
CA ALA A 821 -27.01 -25.38 -17.62
C ALA A 821 -26.09 -24.71 -18.65
N ASP A 822 -26.16 -23.38 -18.78
CA ASP A 822 -25.36 -22.61 -19.75
C ASP A 822 -23.85 -22.80 -19.52
N THR A 823 -23.11 -23.14 -20.59
CA THR A 823 -21.64 -23.23 -20.60
C THR A 823 -21.01 -21.89 -20.24
N GLY A 824 -21.68 -20.78 -20.52
CA GLY A 824 -21.30 -19.43 -20.11
C GLY A 824 -21.22 -19.22 -18.60
N GLN A 825 -21.76 -20.13 -17.78
CA GLN A 825 -21.67 -20.11 -16.31
C GLN A 825 -20.46 -20.88 -15.76
N LEU A 826 -19.64 -21.50 -16.62
CA LEU A 826 -18.43 -22.22 -16.22
C LEU A 826 -17.23 -21.29 -16.13
N ARG A 827 -16.52 -21.35 -15.01
CA ARG A 827 -15.23 -20.65 -14.83
C ARG A 827 -14.20 -21.57 -14.21
N VAL A 828 -12.95 -21.34 -14.61
CA VAL A 828 -11.81 -21.96 -13.94
C VAL A 828 -11.50 -21.15 -12.70
N MET A 829 -11.41 -21.81 -11.56
CA MET A 829 -11.13 -21.19 -10.28
C MET A 829 -9.93 -21.88 -9.63
N VAL A 830 -9.17 -21.12 -8.83
CA VAL A 830 -8.03 -21.63 -8.08
C VAL A 830 -8.25 -21.31 -6.59
N PRO A 831 -8.16 -22.30 -5.68
CA PRO A 831 -8.22 -22.05 -4.24
C PRO A 831 -7.03 -21.19 -3.85
N PHE A 832 -7.30 -20.02 -3.27
CA PHE A 832 -6.26 -19.02 -3.07
C PHE A 832 -5.48 -19.29 -1.78
N ARG A 833 -4.36 -20.02 -1.91
CA ARG A 833 -3.52 -20.46 -0.79
C ARG A 833 -2.17 -19.74 -0.70
N ARG A 834 -1.59 -19.37 -1.84
CA ARG A 834 -0.27 -18.74 -1.89
C ARG A 834 -0.12 -17.83 -3.10
N ALA A 835 0.63 -16.74 -2.90
CA ALA A 835 1.07 -15.82 -3.93
C ALA A 835 2.57 -15.54 -3.82
N SER A 836 3.17 -15.04 -4.90
CA SER A 836 4.59 -14.67 -4.93
C SER A 836 4.79 -13.29 -5.56
N ALA A 837 5.69 -12.53 -4.96
CA ALA A 837 6.18 -11.26 -5.47
C ALA A 837 7.69 -11.35 -5.70
N PHE A 838 8.17 -10.75 -6.78
CA PHE A 838 9.58 -10.71 -7.14
C PHE A 838 9.97 -9.26 -7.30
N SER A 839 10.99 -8.82 -6.55
CA SER A 839 11.42 -7.43 -6.58
C SER A 839 12.94 -7.30 -6.47
N ASN A 840 13.45 -6.18 -6.96
CA ASN A 840 14.83 -5.75 -6.74
C ASN A 840 14.89 -5.02 -5.37
N PRO A 841 15.86 -5.30 -4.49
CA PRO A 841 15.93 -4.72 -3.15
C PRO A 841 15.75 -3.20 -3.12
N LEU A 842 16.49 -2.45 -3.93
CA LEU A 842 16.41 -0.98 -3.90
C LEU A 842 15.14 -0.41 -4.53
N GLU A 843 14.46 -1.16 -5.40
CA GLU A 843 13.18 -0.75 -5.99
C GLU A 843 11.99 -1.15 -5.12
N SER A 844 12.19 -2.07 -4.18
CA SER A 844 11.15 -2.48 -3.24
C SER A 844 11.08 -1.59 -2.01
N ILE A 845 12.10 -0.79 -1.69
CA ILE A 845 12.05 0.15 -0.56
C ILE A 845 10.90 1.15 -0.76
N SER A 846 10.00 1.21 0.22
CA SER A 846 8.90 2.15 0.25
C SER A 846 9.41 3.52 0.69
N VAL A 847 9.25 4.52 -0.17
CA VAL A 847 9.68 5.92 0.06
C VAL A 847 8.50 6.88 -0.10
N ASP A 848 8.74 8.15 -0.44
CA ASP A 848 7.72 9.18 -0.60
C ASP A 848 7.05 9.23 -2.00
N GLU A 849 6.97 8.10 -2.72
CA GLU A 849 6.44 8.05 -4.10
C GLU A 849 4.99 8.54 -4.21
N THR A 850 4.15 8.13 -3.25
CA THR A 850 2.71 8.36 -3.23
C THR A 850 2.25 8.64 -1.80
N GLU A 851 1.36 9.62 -1.62
CA GLU A 851 0.85 10.02 -0.29
C GLU A 851 -0.09 8.97 0.35
N GLU A 852 -0.62 8.03 -0.44
CA GLU A 852 -1.37 6.87 0.05
C GLU A 852 -0.83 5.61 -0.60
N ARG A 853 -1.02 4.46 0.06
CA ARG A 853 -0.70 3.17 -0.52
C ARG A 853 -1.43 2.95 -1.84
N GLN A 854 -0.77 2.31 -2.79
CA GLN A 854 -1.39 1.84 -4.01
C GLN A 854 -2.27 0.65 -3.69
N ASN A 855 -3.56 0.73 -4.02
CA ASN A 855 -4.50 -0.34 -3.79
C ASN A 855 -5.37 -0.52 -5.02
N GLU A 856 -5.32 -1.71 -5.59
CA GLU A 856 -6.20 -2.10 -6.68
C GLU A 856 -7.61 -2.41 -6.15
N ARG A 857 -8.63 -2.11 -6.97
CA ARG A 857 -10.02 -2.44 -6.64
C ARG A 857 -10.40 -3.74 -7.34
N TYR A 858 -10.98 -4.65 -6.57
CA TYR A 858 -11.42 -5.95 -7.05
C TYR A 858 -12.93 -6.10 -6.88
N THR A 859 -13.55 -6.83 -7.78
CA THR A 859 -14.95 -7.25 -7.65
C THR A 859 -14.98 -8.56 -6.86
N THR A 860 -15.38 -8.52 -5.59
CA THR A 860 -15.51 -9.72 -4.75
C THR A 860 -16.95 -9.99 -4.36
N VAL A 861 -17.42 -11.21 -4.54
CA VAL A 861 -18.79 -11.65 -4.18
C VAL A 861 -18.69 -12.71 -3.10
N ASN A 862 -19.57 -12.64 -2.09
CA ASN A 862 -19.71 -13.73 -1.13
C ASN A 862 -21.01 -14.48 -1.43
N LEU A 863 -20.88 -15.77 -1.65
CA LEU A 863 -21.95 -16.70 -1.94
C LEU A 863 -22.16 -17.56 -0.69
N ILE A 864 -23.41 -17.66 -0.28
CA ILE A 864 -23.83 -18.34 0.94
C ILE A 864 -24.71 -19.49 0.48
N ASP A 865 -24.21 -20.71 0.58
CA ASP A 865 -24.89 -21.91 0.13
C ASP A 865 -25.34 -22.75 1.33
N VAL A 866 -26.60 -23.15 1.29
CA VAL A 866 -27.29 -23.86 2.37
C VAL A 866 -27.80 -25.19 1.83
N GLY A 867 -27.42 -26.28 2.49
CA GLY A 867 -27.96 -27.61 2.23
C GLY A 867 -29.37 -27.76 2.82
N PRO A 868 -30.36 -28.31 2.09
CA PRO A 868 -31.70 -28.59 2.62
C PRO A 868 -31.68 -29.41 3.91
N GLU A 869 -30.73 -30.32 4.04
CA GLU A 869 -30.48 -31.20 5.18
C GLU A 869 -29.97 -30.47 6.44
N HIS A 870 -29.53 -29.22 6.31
CA HIS A 870 -28.94 -28.42 7.40
C HIS A 870 -29.88 -27.32 7.93
N MET A 871 -31.13 -27.31 7.45
CA MET A 871 -32.18 -26.39 7.88
C MET A 871 -32.88 -26.98 9.10
N SER A 872 -32.69 -26.35 10.27
CA SER A 872 -33.24 -26.85 11.55
C SER A 872 -34.66 -26.36 11.88
N GLY A 873 -35.34 -25.77 10.89
CA GLY A 873 -36.71 -25.25 10.99
C GLY A 873 -36.78 -23.72 11.09
N ALA A 874 -37.94 -23.15 10.77
CA ALA A 874 -38.20 -21.71 10.84
C ALA A 874 -39.13 -21.38 12.01
N ARG A 875 -38.83 -20.30 12.74
CA ARG A 875 -39.68 -19.74 13.81
C ARG A 875 -40.20 -18.37 13.40
N LEU A 876 -41.41 -18.05 13.85
CA LEU A 876 -42.01 -16.71 13.75
C LEU A 876 -42.03 -16.11 15.16
N ILE A 877 -41.54 -14.88 15.33
CA ILE A 877 -41.77 -14.14 16.58
C ILE A 877 -43.18 -13.52 16.51
N GLU A 878 -44.01 -13.82 17.50
CA GLU A 878 -45.32 -13.18 17.63
C GLU A 878 -45.17 -11.66 17.77
N GLY A 879 -45.86 -10.89 16.93
CA GLY A 879 -45.82 -9.43 16.93
C GLY A 879 -44.77 -8.78 16.01
N LEU A 880 -43.86 -9.56 15.40
CA LEU A 880 -42.91 -9.06 14.40
C LEU A 880 -43.26 -9.57 12.99
N PRO A 881 -43.02 -8.77 11.93
CA PRO A 881 -43.38 -9.13 10.56
C PRO A 881 -42.36 -10.05 9.87
N PHE A 882 -41.42 -10.65 10.60
CA PHE A 882 -40.35 -11.49 10.06
C PHE A 882 -40.13 -12.76 10.86
N GLY A 883 -39.76 -13.82 10.14
CA GLY A 883 -39.34 -15.11 10.70
C GLY A 883 -37.84 -15.32 10.55
N PHE A 884 -37.30 -16.22 11.36
CA PHE A 884 -35.87 -16.56 11.41
C PHE A 884 -35.69 -18.08 11.39
N GLU A 885 -34.55 -18.50 10.85
CA GLU A 885 -34.20 -19.90 10.67
C GLU A 885 -32.74 -20.11 11.05
N LEU A 886 -32.47 -21.10 11.91
CA LEU A 886 -31.11 -21.53 12.22
C LEU A 886 -30.60 -22.50 11.14
N LEU A 887 -29.43 -22.17 10.62
CA LEU A 887 -28.66 -22.96 9.66
C LEU A 887 -27.46 -23.54 10.40
N GLN A 888 -27.58 -24.81 10.80
CA GLN A 888 -26.55 -25.51 11.57
C GLN A 888 -25.23 -25.61 10.79
N LYS A 889 -25.31 -25.62 9.46
CA LYS A 889 -24.15 -25.63 8.58
C LYS A 889 -24.42 -24.85 7.31
N VAL A 890 -23.59 -23.86 7.05
CA VAL A 890 -23.60 -23.03 5.84
C VAL A 890 -22.22 -23.04 5.19
N THR A 891 -22.18 -23.09 3.86
CA THR A 891 -20.93 -22.97 3.10
C THR A 891 -20.79 -21.55 2.56
N LEU A 892 -19.78 -20.84 3.03
CA LEU A 892 -19.45 -19.47 2.66
C LEU A 892 -18.31 -19.50 1.63
N ARG A 893 -18.58 -19.01 0.42
CA ARG A 893 -17.58 -18.89 -0.65
C ARG A 893 -17.36 -17.44 -1.00
N GLU A 894 -16.13 -16.97 -0.86
CA GLU A 894 -15.75 -15.63 -1.31
C GLU A 894 -14.92 -15.75 -2.59
N VAL A 895 -15.40 -15.15 -3.68
CA VAL A 895 -14.81 -15.24 -5.01
C VAL A 895 -14.36 -13.85 -5.47
N ASN A 896 -13.13 -13.76 -5.96
CA ASN A 896 -12.57 -12.57 -6.59
C ASN A 896 -12.66 -12.69 -8.11
N PHE A 897 -13.48 -11.83 -8.72
CA PHE A 897 -13.79 -11.77 -10.15
C PHE A 897 -12.79 -10.93 -10.97
N GLY A 898 -11.67 -10.51 -10.36
CA GLY A 898 -10.66 -9.70 -11.02
C GLY A 898 -10.75 -8.21 -10.68
N GLN A 899 -9.94 -7.42 -11.38
CA GLN A 899 -9.91 -5.97 -11.21
C GLN A 899 -11.22 -5.33 -11.68
N HIS A 900 -11.60 -4.21 -11.08
CA HIS A 900 -12.76 -3.45 -11.53
C HIS A 900 -12.39 -2.54 -12.70
N ARG A 901 -12.49 -3.02 -13.95
CA ARG A 901 -12.25 -2.21 -15.16
C ARG A 901 -13.56 -1.89 -15.90
N PRO A 902 -13.75 -0.68 -16.46
CA PRO A 902 -15.00 -0.32 -17.14
C PRO A 902 -15.35 -1.15 -18.38
N THR A 903 -14.40 -1.91 -18.94
CA THR A 903 -14.50 -2.54 -20.27
C THR A 903 -14.62 -4.07 -20.24
N GLY A 904 -14.70 -4.68 -19.06
CA GLY A 904 -14.80 -6.15 -18.94
C GLY A 904 -16.21 -6.71 -19.13
N GLY A 905 -16.30 -8.04 -19.23
CA GLY A 905 -17.55 -8.77 -19.39
C GLY A 905 -18.43 -8.74 -18.15
N HIS A 906 -19.71 -9.09 -18.32
CA HIS A 906 -20.63 -9.28 -17.20
C HIS A 906 -21.06 -10.74 -17.10
N LEU A 907 -20.95 -11.31 -15.90
CA LEU A 907 -21.51 -12.61 -15.53
C LEU A 907 -22.65 -12.39 -14.55
N ARG A 908 -23.83 -12.93 -14.85
CA ARG A 908 -24.94 -12.89 -13.90
C ARG A 908 -24.73 -13.98 -12.84
N VAL A 909 -24.65 -13.59 -11.56
CA VAL A 909 -24.49 -14.49 -10.41
C VAL A 909 -25.43 -14.03 -9.29
N ALA A 910 -26.16 -14.95 -8.66
CA ALA A 910 -27.06 -14.65 -7.54
C ALA A 910 -28.06 -13.50 -7.80
N GLY A 911 -28.56 -13.40 -9.04
CA GLY A 911 -29.52 -12.39 -9.47
C GLY A 911 -28.93 -11.03 -9.82
N GLN A 912 -27.60 -10.87 -9.81
CA GLN A 912 -26.91 -9.60 -10.08
C GLN A 912 -25.90 -9.73 -11.22
N PRO A 913 -25.76 -8.70 -12.09
CA PRO A 913 -24.67 -8.65 -13.06
C PRO A 913 -23.36 -8.30 -12.35
N ILE A 914 -22.41 -9.23 -12.38
CA ILE A 914 -21.08 -9.08 -11.80
C ILE A 914 -20.08 -8.78 -12.90
N HIS A 915 -19.24 -7.79 -12.68
CA HIS A 915 -18.14 -7.48 -13.58
C HIS A 915 -17.02 -8.52 -13.45
N GLU A 916 -16.64 -9.13 -14.57
CA GLU A 916 -15.70 -10.26 -14.61
C GLU A 916 -14.55 -9.98 -15.58
N ASP A 917 -13.40 -9.61 -15.02
CA ASP A 917 -12.13 -9.52 -15.74
C ASP A 917 -11.26 -10.78 -15.53
N GLY A 918 -11.44 -11.44 -14.38
CA GLY A 918 -10.60 -12.55 -13.92
C GLY A 918 -9.11 -12.20 -13.86
N PHE A 919 -8.30 -13.24 -13.87
CA PHE A 919 -6.84 -13.15 -13.97
C PHE A 919 -6.33 -14.12 -15.03
N THR A 920 -5.69 -13.58 -16.07
CA THR A 920 -5.02 -14.42 -17.06
C THR A 920 -3.62 -14.79 -16.58
N VAL A 921 -3.35 -16.08 -16.42
CA VAL A 921 -2.09 -16.60 -15.86
C VAL A 921 -1.46 -17.66 -16.76
N CYS A 922 -0.14 -17.76 -16.74
CA CYS A 922 0.58 -18.86 -17.37
C CYS A 922 0.22 -20.19 -16.69
N ASP A 923 -0.14 -21.21 -17.48
CA ASP A 923 -0.56 -22.53 -16.99
C ASP A 923 0.56 -23.37 -16.34
N GLN A 924 1.82 -22.94 -16.44
CA GLN A 924 2.98 -23.67 -15.93
C GLN A 924 3.70 -22.97 -14.78
N CYS A 925 3.81 -21.64 -14.80
CA CYS A 925 4.51 -20.89 -13.74
C CYS A 925 3.60 -19.99 -12.91
N GLY A 926 2.32 -19.80 -13.28
CA GLY A 926 1.37 -18.98 -12.51
C GLY A 926 1.64 -17.47 -12.55
N LYS A 927 2.56 -17.01 -13.39
CA LYS A 927 2.78 -15.57 -13.66
C LYS A 927 1.56 -14.98 -14.36
N VAL A 928 1.13 -13.81 -13.90
CA VAL A 928 -0.03 -13.10 -14.47
C VAL A 928 0.36 -12.28 -15.71
N GLN A 929 -0.58 -12.13 -16.63
CA GLN A 929 -0.40 -11.36 -17.87
C GLN A 929 -0.53 -9.86 -17.65
N GLU A 930 0.44 -9.07 -18.13
CA GLU A 930 0.42 -7.61 -18.06
C GLU A 930 0.42 -7.03 -19.49
N GLY A 931 -0.69 -6.37 -19.87
CA GLY A 931 -0.92 -6.00 -21.27
C GLY A 931 -1.00 -7.25 -22.16
N ASP A 932 -0.20 -7.28 -23.23
CA ASP A 932 -0.21 -8.36 -24.22
C ASP A 932 0.88 -9.43 -23.96
N LYS A 933 1.59 -9.38 -22.82
CA LYS A 933 2.74 -10.26 -22.54
C LYS A 933 2.73 -10.83 -21.13
N ILE A 934 3.21 -12.07 -20.98
CA ILE A 934 3.52 -12.68 -19.68
C ILE A 934 5.04 -12.67 -19.47
N GLU A 935 5.50 -12.00 -18.42
CA GLU A 935 6.89 -12.10 -17.96
C GLU A 935 7.11 -13.40 -17.15
N HIS A 936 7.42 -14.48 -17.87
CA HIS A 936 7.59 -15.82 -17.31
C HIS A 936 8.70 -15.91 -16.25
N ALA A 937 8.47 -16.76 -15.24
CA ALA A 937 9.44 -17.03 -14.19
C ALA A 937 10.72 -17.69 -14.74
N PHE A 938 11.84 -17.59 -14.01
CA PHE A 938 13.14 -18.09 -14.48
C PHE A 938 13.15 -19.58 -14.85
N HIS A 939 12.39 -20.38 -14.12
CA HIS A 939 12.23 -21.83 -14.29
C HIS A 939 11.14 -22.21 -15.30
N CYS A 940 10.50 -21.23 -15.95
CA CYS A 940 9.39 -21.49 -16.86
C CYS A 940 9.89 -21.90 -18.25
N LYS A 941 9.29 -22.95 -18.83
CA LYS A 941 9.64 -23.45 -20.17
C LYS A 941 9.35 -22.43 -21.29
N TYR A 942 8.35 -21.56 -21.12
CA TYR A 942 7.97 -20.55 -22.13
C TYR A 942 8.93 -19.36 -22.19
N ARG A 943 9.75 -19.15 -21.15
CA ARG A 943 10.61 -17.97 -21.03
C ARG A 943 11.62 -17.81 -22.17
N ARG A 944 12.14 -18.92 -22.71
CA ARG A 944 13.12 -18.90 -23.81
C ARG A 944 12.49 -18.77 -25.20
N GLY A 945 11.16 -18.62 -25.29
CA GLY A 945 10.43 -18.51 -26.56
C GLY A 945 10.40 -19.79 -27.39
N THR A 946 10.92 -20.90 -26.85
CA THR A 946 11.04 -22.19 -27.57
C THR A 946 9.70 -22.92 -27.69
N PHE A 947 8.72 -22.60 -26.83
CA PHE A 947 7.40 -23.23 -26.78
C PHE A 947 6.32 -22.16 -26.90
N LYS A 948 5.19 -22.48 -27.57
CA LYS A 948 4.04 -21.59 -27.67
C LYS A 948 3.43 -21.38 -26.28
N GLU A 949 3.34 -20.11 -25.88
CA GLU A 949 2.76 -19.69 -24.60
C GLU A 949 1.31 -20.16 -24.47
N LYS A 950 0.98 -20.71 -23.30
CA LYS A 950 -0.38 -21.06 -22.92
C LYS A 950 -0.76 -20.31 -21.66
N SER A 951 -1.95 -19.72 -21.68
CA SER A 951 -2.52 -18.99 -20.55
C SER A 951 -3.95 -19.46 -20.26
N LYS A 952 -4.39 -19.30 -19.02
CA LYS A 952 -5.75 -19.58 -18.56
C LYS A 952 -6.30 -18.37 -17.84
N ALA A 953 -7.53 -17.99 -18.17
CA ALA A 953 -8.30 -17.03 -17.36
C ALA A 953 -8.86 -17.76 -16.15
N ILE A 954 -8.59 -17.25 -14.96
CA ILE A 954 -9.02 -17.86 -13.70
C ILE A 954 -9.67 -16.85 -12.75
N LEU A 955 -10.45 -17.36 -11.81
CA LEU A 955 -10.90 -16.62 -10.63
C LEU A 955 -10.21 -17.18 -9.38
N LEU A 956 -10.07 -16.34 -8.35
CA LEU A 956 -9.53 -16.77 -7.05
C LEU A 956 -10.67 -16.94 -6.06
N TYR A 957 -10.61 -17.96 -5.21
CA TYR A 957 -11.65 -18.15 -4.19
C TYR A 957 -11.13 -18.72 -2.88
N ARG A 958 -11.93 -18.54 -1.83
CA ARG A 958 -11.83 -19.23 -0.55
C ARG A 958 -13.19 -19.81 -0.14
N GLU A 959 -13.17 -20.86 0.67
CA GLU A 959 -14.37 -21.53 1.17
C GLU A 959 -14.22 -21.78 2.67
N VAL A 960 -15.26 -21.44 3.44
CA VAL A 960 -15.35 -21.70 4.89
C VAL A 960 -16.72 -22.28 5.19
N GLN A 961 -16.77 -23.25 6.10
CA GLN A 961 -18.03 -23.75 6.66
C GLN A 961 -18.24 -23.16 8.05
N SER A 962 -19.47 -22.73 8.33
CA SER A 962 -19.84 -22.12 9.61
C SER A 962 -21.32 -22.31 9.91
N GLU A 963 -21.82 -21.66 10.95
CA GLU A 963 -23.25 -21.55 11.29
C GLU A 963 -23.82 -20.19 10.90
N ALA A 964 -25.14 -20.12 10.68
CA ALA A 964 -25.83 -18.87 10.36
C ALA A 964 -27.28 -18.85 10.83
N ILE A 965 -27.83 -17.66 11.03
CA ILE A 965 -29.26 -17.39 11.18
C ILE A 965 -29.72 -16.56 10.00
N ARG A 966 -30.78 -17.01 9.33
CA ARG A 966 -31.37 -16.32 8.19
C ARG A 966 -32.68 -15.66 8.62
N LEU A 967 -32.77 -14.34 8.46
CA LEU A 967 -33.96 -13.53 8.76
C LEU A 967 -34.64 -13.10 7.45
N LEU A 968 -35.92 -13.41 7.28
CA LEU A 968 -36.70 -13.00 6.10
C LEU A 968 -37.19 -11.56 6.26
N LEU A 969 -36.83 -10.67 5.33
CA LEU A 969 -37.26 -9.27 5.37
C LEU A 969 -38.65 -9.08 4.74
N PRO A 970 -39.59 -8.40 5.43
CA PRO A 970 -40.89 -8.05 4.87
C PRO A 970 -40.71 -6.80 4.02
N MET A 971 -40.59 -6.99 2.71
CA MET A 971 -40.23 -5.88 1.81
C MET A 971 -41.39 -5.41 0.95
N ALA A 972 -42.01 -4.31 1.39
CA ALA A 972 -42.82 -3.43 0.56
C ALA A 972 -42.53 -1.97 0.97
N ALA A 973 -41.65 -1.23 0.25
CA ALA A 973 -41.55 0.25 0.22
C ALA A 973 -40.26 0.79 -0.43
N GLU A 974 -40.29 2.08 -0.83
CA GLU A 974 -39.15 2.92 -1.20
C GLU A 974 -38.11 3.09 -0.05
N ASN A 975 -36.85 3.42 -0.39
CA ASN A 975 -35.71 3.58 0.54
C ASN A 975 -35.23 2.32 1.29
N ILE A 976 -35.14 1.21 0.55
CA ILE A 976 -34.68 -0.11 1.01
C ILE A 976 -33.32 -0.05 1.72
N ASP A 977 -32.32 0.61 1.12
CA ASP A 977 -30.95 0.55 1.62
C ASP A 977 -30.76 1.25 2.96
N ALA A 978 -31.40 2.41 3.17
CA ALA A 978 -31.31 3.16 4.43
C ALA A 978 -32.02 2.43 5.58
N ARG A 979 -33.21 1.87 5.32
CA ARG A 979 -33.95 1.05 6.31
C ARG A 979 -33.17 -0.22 6.66
N ARG A 980 -32.60 -0.89 5.66
CA ARG A 980 -31.74 -2.06 5.87
C ARG A 980 -30.54 -1.73 6.74
N ALA A 981 -29.80 -0.65 6.43
CA ALA A 981 -28.65 -0.24 7.22
C ALA A 981 -29.03 0.12 8.67
N SER A 982 -30.18 0.77 8.87
CA SER A 982 -30.70 1.09 10.20
C SER A 982 -31.06 -0.17 11.00
N PHE A 983 -31.70 -1.15 10.36
CA PHE A 983 -32.03 -2.43 10.99
C PHE A 983 -30.78 -3.25 11.32
N GLU A 984 -29.80 -3.31 10.41
CA GLU A 984 -28.51 -3.96 10.66
C GLU A 984 -27.79 -3.33 11.86
N ALA A 985 -27.78 -2.00 11.96
CA ALA A 985 -27.21 -1.29 13.11
C ALA A 985 -27.96 -1.60 14.42
N ALA A 986 -29.29 -1.67 14.39
CA ALA A 986 -30.10 -2.03 15.54
C ALA A 986 -29.85 -3.48 15.99
N LEU A 987 -29.74 -4.42 15.04
CA LEU A 987 -29.40 -5.81 15.31
C LEU A 987 -28.01 -5.93 15.95
N GLN A 988 -27.00 -5.26 15.39
CA GLN A 988 -25.65 -5.23 15.98
C GLN A 988 -25.64 -4.63 17.39
N LEU A 989 -26.45 -3.59 17.65
CA LEU A 989 -26.59 -3.01 18.98
C LEU A 989 -27.27 -3.98 19.96
N GLY A 990 -28.30 -4.70 19.50
CA GLY A 990 -28.98 -5.75 20.27
C GLY A 990 -28.03 -6.87 20.68
N LEU A 991 -27.29 -7.42 19.72
CA LEU A 991 -26.25 -8.42 19.96
C LEU A 991 -25.22 -7.95 20.99
N ARG A 992 -24.82 -6.67 20.92
CA ARG A 992 -23.88 -6.08 21.89
C ARG A 992 -24.43 -6.04 23.32
N ARG A 993 -25.70 -5.72 23.47
CA ARG A 993 -26.37 -5.70 24.78
C ARG A 993 -26.54 -7.10 25.35
N TYR A 994 -26.96 -8.05 24.51
CA TYR A 994 -27.20 -9.44 24.91
C TYR A 994 -25.91 -10.13 25.39
N PHE A 995 -24.87 -10.11 24.55
CA PHE A 995 -23.56 -10.71 24.90
C PHE A 995 -22.71 -9.83 25.83
N LYS A 996 -23.26 -8.71 26.33
CA LYS A 996 -22.60 -7.73 27.21
C LYS A 996 -21.26 -7.18 26.66
N GLY A 997 -21.02 -7.30 25.35
CA GLY A 997 -19.73 -7.05 24.69
C GLY A 997 -19.87 -6.93 23.17
N ASN A 998 -18.77 -6.79 22.43
CA ASN A 998 -18.83 -6.69 20.96
C ASN A 998 -18.46 -8.02 20.29
N PRO A 999 -19.44 -8.83 19.84
CA PRO A 999 -19.17 -10.10 19.15
C PRO A 999 -18.74 -9.84 17.69
N GLY A 1000 -17.53 -9.30 17.50
CA GLY A 1000 -17.04 -8.84 16.20
C GLY A 1000 -16.86 -9.93 15.13
N HIS A 1001 -16.98 -11.21 15.51
CA HIS A 1001 -16.96 -12.35 14.60
C HIS A 1001 -18.35 -12.65 13.99
N LEU A 1002 -19.43 -12.13 14.57
CA LEU A 1002 -20.77 -12.24 14.00
C LEU A 1002 -20.98 -11.16 12.93
N LEU A 1003 -21.17 -11.60 11.69
CA LEU A 1003 -21.25 -10.74 10.52
C LEU A 1003 -22.64 -10.81 9.91
N VAL A 1004 -23.16 -9.68 9.44
CA VAL A 1004 -24.47 -9.58 8.79
C VAL A 1004 -24.28 -9.37 7.30
N LYS A 1005 -25.05 -10.10 6.48
CA LYS A 1005 -25.03 -9.93 5.03
C LYS A 1005 -26.43 -10.03 4.42
N ALA A 1006 -26.73 -9.09 3.52
CA ALA A 1006 -27.94 -9.14 2.73
C ALA A 1006 -27.81 -10.17 1.60
N VAL A 1007 -28.82 -11.03 1.47
CA VAL A 1007 -28.93 -12.10 0.49
C VAL A 1007 -30.29 -12.00 -0.19
N SER A 1008 -30.39 -12.43 -1.45
CA SER A 1008 -31.69 -12.56 -2.12
C SER A 1008 -31.78 -13.85 -2.90
N GLU A 1009 -32.96 -14.45 -2.91
CA GLU A 1009 -33.24 -15.70 -3.61
C GLU A 1009 -34.55 -15.58 -4.40
N PRO A 1010 -34.68 -16.26 -5.56
CA PRO A 1010 -35.94 -16.29 -6.27
C PRO A 1010 -37.01 -17.05 -5.47
N ASP A 1011 -38.22 -16.54 -5.46
CA ASP A 1011 -39.39 -17.22 -4.90
C ASP A 1011 -39.96 -18.20 -5.93
N PRO A 1012 -40.03 -19.51 -5.62
CA PRO A 1012 -40.58 -20.51 -6.54
C PRO A 1012 -42.04 -20.25 -6.92
N ASN A 1013 -42.82 -19.60 -6.05
CA ASN A 1013 -44.27 -19.51 -6.18
C ASN A 1013 -44.77 -18.18 -6.74
N SER A 1014 -44.04 -17.08 -6.51
CA SER A 1014 -44.51 -15.72 -6.81
C SER A 1014 -43.74 -15.01 -7.94
N GLY A 1015 -42.62 -15.59 -8.41
CA GLY A 1015 -41.72 -14.95 -9.38
C GLY A 1015 -40.98 -13.71 -8.84
N ALA A 1016 -41.30 -13.28 -7.62
CA ALA A 1016 -40.57 -12.24 -6.89
C ALA A 1016 -39.26 -12.79 -6.30
N ARG A 1017 -38.42 -11.91 -5.74
CA ARG A 1017 -37.26 -12.33 -4.95
C ARG A 1017 -37.54 -12.15 -3.46
N ARG A 1018 -37.20 -13.14 -2.65
CA ARG A 1018 -37.17 -13.03 -1.20
C ARG A 1018 -35.85 -12.40 -0.78
N HIS A 1019 -35.92 -11.49 0.17
CA HIS A 1019 -34.76 -10.79 0.70
C HIS A 1019 -34.50 -11.27 2.12
N TYR A 1020 -33.25 -11.62 2.40
CA TYR A 1020 -32.82 -12.10 3.70
C TYR A 1020 -31.68 -11.26 4.26
N LEU A 1021 -31.61 -11.16 5.58
CA LEU A 1021 -30.37 -10.88 6.28
C LEU A 1021 -29.85 -12.19 6.85
N VAL A 1022 -28.61 -12.53 6.49
CA VAL A 1022 -27.92 -13.70 7.02
C VAL A 1022 -26.91 -13.19 8.05
N LEU A 1023 -27.19 -13.48 9.32
CA LEU A 1023 -26.24 -13.34 10.42
C LEU A 1023 -25.42 -14.62 10.46
N TYR A 1024 -24.13 -14.56 10.17
CA TYR A 1024 -23.28 -15.75 10.15
C TYR A 1024 -22.04 -15.53 11.00
N ASP A 1025 -21.48 -16.63 11.47
CA ASP A 1025 -20.24 -16.61 12.22
C ASP A 1025 -19.03 -16.65 11.28
N GLY A 1026 -18.16 -15.66 11.38
CA GLY A 1026 -16.92 -15.56 10.60
C GLY A 1026 -15.85 -16.57 10.99
N VAL A 1027 -15.99 -17.26 12.12
CA VAL A 1027 -15.05 -18.31 12.58
C VAL A 1027 -15.39 -19.65 11.92
N PRO A 1028 -14.41 -20.35 11.31
CA PRO A 1028 -14.64 -21.69 10.76
C PRO A 1028 -15.21 -22.65 11.81
N GLY A 1029 -16.23 -23.42 11.44
CA GLY A 1029 -16.93 -24.34 12.36
C GLY A 1029 -17.93 -23.66 13.31
N GLY A 1030 -18.13 -22.34 13.22
CA GLY A 1030 -18.99 -21.56 14.12
C GLY A 1030 -18.40 -21.44 15.52
N THR A 1031 -18.95 -20.57 16.36
CA THR A 1031 -18.53 -20.39 17.77
C THR A 1031 -19.54 -20.96 18.76
N GLY A 1032 -20.75 -21.26 18.33
CA GLY A 1032 -21.90 -21.63 19.18
C GLY A 1032 -22.79 -20.44 19.54
N TYR A 1033 -22.35 -19.19 19.29
CA TYR A 1033 -23.12 -17.99 19.64
C TYR A 1033 -24.50 -17.94 18.97
N LEU A 1034 -24.58 -18.39 17.71
CA LEU A 1034 -25.83 -18.39 16.96
C LEU A 1034 -26.76 -19.53 17.39
N ALA A 1035 -26.20 -20.69 17.74
CA ALA A 1035 -26.96 -21.77 18.34
C ALA A 1035 -27.53 -21.40 19.72
N ASP A 1036 -26.79 -20.66 20.55
CA ASP A 1036 -27.27 -20.15 21.85
C ASP A 1036 -28.41 -19.14 21.65
N LEU A 1037 -28.25 -18.17 20.74
CA LEU A 1037 -29.30 -17.21 20.35
C LEU A 1037 -30.61 -17.88 19.91
N TRP A 1038 -30.53 -19.05 19.28
CA TRP A 1038 -31.70 -19.79 18.81
C TRP A 1038 -32.46 -20.52 19.94
N LYS A 1039 -31.78 -20.93 21.02
CA LYS A 1039 -32.38 -21.76 22.07
C LYS A 1039 -33.24 -20.98 23.06
N ASP A 1040 -32.86 -19.75 23.36
CA ASP A 1040 -33.39 -19.00 24.51
C ASP A 1040 -34.51 -17.98 24.17
N ASP A 1041 -35.11 -18.06 22.98
CA ASP A 1041 -36.15 -17.11 22.51
C ASP A 1041 -35.76 -15.61 22.64
N HIS A 1042 -34.47 -15.31 22.58
CA HIS A 1042 -33.89 -13.96 22.78
C HIS A 1042 -33.74 -13.13 21.50
N LEU A 1043 -34.16 -13.65 20.34
CA LEU A 1043 -33.99 -13.07 19.00
C LEU A 1043 -35.00 -11.98 18.63
#